data_AF-A0A3Q7G7I4-F1
#
_entry.id   AF-A0A3Q7G7I4-F1
#
_cell.length_a   1.000
_cell.length_b   1.000
_cell.length_c   1.000
_cell.angle_alpha   90.00
_cell.angle_beta   90.00
_cell.angle_gamma   90.00
#
_symmetry.space_group_name_H-M   'P 1'
#
loop_
_entity.id
_entity.type
_entity.pdbx_description
1 polymer ?
#
loop_
_entity_poly.entity_id
_entity_poly.type
_entity_poly.pdbx_seq_one_letter_code
_entity_poly.pdbx_strand_id
1 'polypeptide(L)'
;MASNSASATAGKPIRCKAAVCRKAGEPLIIEEIEVAPPTSWEVRIKILCTSLCHSDVTFWKLSDGPVSAFPRILGHEATGVVESVGENVEEVKEGDIVIPVFQRNCGECRDCKCPKGNICSKFPEDFLCGMPRDGSSRFKDKNGEKLYHTLWVSSFTEYTVVDVTHVVKMNPHFPIDKASLLSCGVSTGLGAAWRVADIEEGSIVAVFGLGAVGLAVVQGAKLRGASKIIGVDLNPEKFEIGKKFGLTDFINPTTCGEKSTSQIIKEMSDGGADYCFECIGLASLMQEAFTRSRKGTGKTVILGIEMHGTPLSINPYELAAGKTITGSMFGGVKAKLDIPIFANQYLNNELNLDGFITHEVNFEDINKAFDLLEAGKTLPAVCRKAGEPLIIEEIEVAPPSSWEVRIKILCTSLCQSDLSFWKLSTGPSSAFPRILGHEAAGVVESVGENVEEVKTGDIVVPVFKRNCGECRDCKSQKGNGCSKFSVEYRCGMPKDGSSRFKDKNGENLYHTLWVSSFTEYTVVDVTHVVKMTPDFPIDKASLLSCGVSTGLGAAWKIAQVEQGSTVAIFGLGAVGLAVAEGARLRGASKIIGVDLNPEKFEIGKKFGLTDFINPTTCGEKSTSQVIKELTDNGADYCFECIGLTALMQDAFTSSRKDTGKTILLGIEMHGAPLSISPLELVLAGKTITGSMFGGVKAKVDIPIFANQYLNNELNLDGFITHEVNFEDINKAFDLLEARKSLRCIIWMDK
;
A
#
# COMPACT_ATOMS: atom_id res chain seq x y z
N MET A 1 28.62 1.04 51.01
CA MET A 1 27.24 0.61 50.71
C MET A 1 26.33 1.77 51.08
N ALA A 2 25.57 2.31 50.13
CA ALA A 2 24.53 3.31 50.40
C ALA A 2 23.17 2.61 50.38
N SER A 3 22.30 2.91 51.34
CA SER A 3 20.96 2.33 51.42
C SER A 3 20.02 3.06 50.45
N ASN A 4 19.53 2.36 49.43
CA ASN A 4 18.36 2.83 48.68
C ASN A 4 17.16 2.88 49.65
N SER A 5 16.69 4.08 49.98
CA SER A 5 15.36 4.28 50.56
C SER A 5 14.35 4.09 49.43
N ALA A 6 13.72 2.92 49.34
CA ALA A 6 12.60 2.72 48.43
C ALA A 6 11.44 3.67 48.75
N SER A 7 10.67 4.06 47.73
CA SER A 7 9.43 4.83 47.88
C SER A 7 8.58 4.33 49.06
N ALA A 8 8.03 5.27 49.84
CA ALA A 8 7.15 4.95 50.97
C ALA A 8 5.90 4.13 50.57
N THR A 9 5.50 4.21 49.30
CA THR A 9 4.37 3.49 48.68
C THR A 9 4.78 2.26 47.86
N ALA A 10 6.08 1.98 47.70
CA ALA A 10 6.57 0.79 46.99
C ALA A 10 5.99 -0.50 47.62
N GLY A 11 5.59 -1.45 46.76
CA GLY A 11 4.99 -2.73 47.16
C GLY A 11 3.60 -2.65 47.82
N LYS A 12 3.00 -1.45 47.93
CA LYS A 12 1.69 -1.22 48.54
C LYS A 12 0.71 -0.63 47.53
N PRO A 13 -0.62 -0.83 47.68
CA PRO A 13 -1.60 -0.07 46.93
C PRO A 13 -1.52 1.44 47.24
N ILE A 14 -1.81 2.27 46.24
CA ILE A 14 -1.95 3.73 46.36
C ILE A 14 -3.44 4.08 46.22
N ARG A 15 -3.91 5.10 46.95
CA ARG A 15 -5.21 5.74 46.69
C ARG A 15 -4.98 7.10 46.05
N CYS A 16 -5.73 7.39 44.99
CA CYS A 16 -5.58 8.63 44.22
C CYS A 16 -6.84 8.93 43.38
N LYS A 17 -6.90 10.12 42.78
CA LYS A 17 -7.97 10.50 41.83
C LYS A 17 -7.82 9.80 40.48
N ALA A 18 -8.95 9.53 39.83
CA ALA A 18 -9.06 9.14 38.43
C ALA A 18 -10.31 9.72 37.79
N ALA A 19 -10.30 9.91 36.47
CA ALA A 19 -11.47 10.24 35.67
C ALA A 19 -12.05 8.94 35.09
N VAL A 20 -13.06 8.40 35.77
CA VAL A 20 -13.64 7.09 35.47
C VAL A 20 -14.82 7.24 34.52
N CYS A 21 -14.76 6.55 33.39
CA CYS A 21 -15.90 6.38 32.50
C CYS A 21 -16.74 5.20 32.99
N ARG A 22 -17.90 5.47 33.61
CA ARG A 22 -18.77 4.42 34.17
C ARG A 22 -19.62 3.71 33.10
N LYS A 23 -19.99 4.38 31.99
CA LYS A 23 -20.60 3.78 30.78
C LYS A 23 -20.22 4.56 29.52
N ALA A 24 -20.34 3.93 28.35
CA ALA A 24 -20.12 4.56 27.05
C ALA A 24 -20.94 5.86 26.89
N GLY A 25 -20.29 6.94 26.48
CA GLY A 25 -20.91 8.26 26.26
C GLY A 25 -21.38 9.00 27.52
N GLU A 26 -21.32 8.41 28.71
CA GLU A 26 -21.61 9.14 29.96
C GLU A 26 -20.39 9.96 30.39
N PRO A 27 -20.58 11.20 30.90
CA PRO A 27 -19.47 12.05 31.37
C PRO A 27 -18.55 11.35 32.37
N LEU A 28 -17.25 11.65 32.26
CA LEU A 28 -16.20 11.17 33.16
C LEU A 28 -16.44 11.67 34.59
N ILE A 29 -16.40 10.75 35.55
CA ILE A 29 -16.56 11.05 36.98
C ILE A 29 -15.18 11.09 37.63
N ILE A 30 -14.84 12.20 38.28
CA ILE A 30 -13.63 12.30 39.11
C ILE A 30 -13.89 11.62 40.46
N GLU A 31 -13.21 10.52 40.75
CA GLU A 31 -13.37 9.76 42.01
C GLU A 31 -12.06 9.16 42.54
N GLU A 32 -12.06 8.74 43.81
CA GLU A 32 -10.92 8.03 44.43
C GLU A 32 -10.92 6.55 44.02
N ILE A 33 -9.77 6.07 43.57
CA ILE A 33 -9.51 4.68 43.17
C ILE A 33 -8.36 4.07 43.98
N GLU A 34 -8.27 2.74 43.98
CA GLU A 34 -7.10 1.99 44.45
C GLU A 34 -6.25 1.52 43.25
N VAL A 35 -4.97 1.87 43.26
CA VAL A 35 -3.95 1.46 42.28
C VAL A 35 -3.00 0.46 42.93
N ALA A 36 -3.00 -0.78 42.45
CA ALA A 36 -2.15 -1.86 42.93
C ALA A 36 -0.64 -1.54 42.77
N PRO A 37 0.26 -2.20 43.51
CA PRO A 37 1.69 -2.19 43.20
C PRO A 37 1.97 -2.89 41.85
N PRO A 38 3.08 -2.53 41.18
CA PRO A 38 3.51 -3.23 39.97
C PRO A 38 3.98 -4.65 40.32
N THR A 39 3.68 -5.60 39.45
CA THR A 39 4.13 -6.99 39.51
C THR A 39 5.29 -7.24 38.52
N SER A 40 5.69 -8.49 38.31
CA SER A 40 6.82 -8.84 37.43
C SER A 40 6.67 -8.22 36.03
N TRP A 41 7.71 -7.51 35.58
CA TRP A 41 7.80 -6.72 34.33
C TRP A 41 6.94 -5.45 34.25
N GLU A 42 6.36 -4.98 35.35
CA GLU A 42 5.50 -3.80 35.37
C GLU A 42 6.18 -2.58 36.03
N VAL A 43 5.73 -1.39 35.63
CA VAL A 43 6.22 -0.09 36.09
C VAL A 43 5.02 0.72 36.56
N ARG A 44 5.05 1.22 37.80
CA ARG A 44 4.06 2.17 38.31
C ARG A 44 4.58 3.59 38.13
N ILE A 45 3.81 4.39 37.42
CA ILE A 45 4.17 5.74 36.99
C ILE A 45 3.23 6.73 37.67
N LYS A 46 3.77 7.72 38.35
CA LYS A 46 3.02 8.91 38.76
C LYS A 46 2.86 9.81 37.53
N ILE A 47 1.63 10.03 37.07
CA ILE A 47 1.34 10.93 35.96
C ILE A 47 1.56 12.38 36.42
N LEU A 48 2.25 13.15 35.57
CA LEU A 48 2.53 14.57 35.77
C LEU A 48 1.82 15.44 34.73
N CYS A 49 1.64 14.92 33.52
CA CYS A 49 0.85 15.51 32.45
C CYS A 49 0.15 14.38 31.66
N THR A 50 -1.11 14.61 31.26
CA THR A 50 -1.81 13.79 30.27
C THR A 50 -2.53 14.70 29.29
N SER A 51 -2.40 14.41 28.00
CA SER A 51 -3.26 14.98 26.95
C SER A 51 -4.37 14.00 26.60
N LEU A 52 -5.27 14.41 25.70
CA LEU A 52 -6.41 13.66 25.21
C LEU A 52 -6.52 13.86 23.71
N CYS A 53 -6.92 12.84 22.97
CA CYS A 53 -7.16 12.97 21.53
C CYS A 53 -8.41 12.22 21.07
N HIS A 54 -8.69 12.24 19.76
CA HIS A 54 -9.90 11.64 19.20
C HIS A 54 -10.04 10.14 19.53
N SER A 55 -8.93 9.42 19.75
CA SER A 55 -8.99 8.02 20.19
C SER A 55 -9.66 7.86 21.56
N ASP A 56 -9.44 8.76 22.51
CA ASP A 56 -10.13 8.73 23.80
C ASP A 56 -11.63 9.04 23.64
N VAL A 57 -11.99 9.97 22.73
CA VAL A 57 -13.40 10.26 22.36
C VAL A 57 -14.07 9.04 21.73
N THR A 58 -13.36 8.28 20.89
CA THR A 58 -13.89 7.07 20.26
C THR A 58 -14.04 5.94 21.28
N PHE A 59 -13.04 5.66 22.13
CA PHE A 59 -13.15 4.66 23.20
C PHE A 59 -14.16 5.06 24.31
N TRP A 60 -14.44 6.35 24.47
CA TRP A 60 -15.51 6.87 25.32
C TRP A 60 -16.90 6.60 24.73
N LYS A 61 -17.12 6.87 23.44
CA LYS A 61 -18.42 6.66 22.76
C LYS A 61 -18.71 5.17 22.45
N LEU A 62 -17.69 4.32 22.34
CA LEU A 62 -17.82 2.92 21.92
C LEU A 62 -18.61 2.08 22.93
N SER A 63 -19.73 1.50 22.47
CA SER A 63 -20.70 0.78 23.33
C SER A 63 -20.76 -0.73 23.09
N ASP A 64 -20.17 -1.23 22.01
CA ASP A 64 -20.24 -2.62 21.57
C ASP A 64 -18.87 -3.26 21.22
N GLY A 65 -18.86 -4.58 21.03
CA GLY A 65 -17.65 -5.37 20.77
C GLY A 65 -16.81 -5.72 22.02
N PRO A 66 -15.77 -6.56 21.88
CA PRO A 66 -14.99 -7.09 23.00
C PRO A 66 -14.16 -6.04 23.74
N VAL A 67 -14.01 -4.85 23.17
CA VAL A 67 -13.31 -3.68 23.74
C VAL A 67 -14.24 -2.73 24.51
N SER A 68 -15.55 -3.02 24.55
CA SER A 68 -16.57 -2.27 25.29
C SER A 68 -16.64 -2.68 26.77
N ALA A 69 -15.49 -2.71 27.46
CA ALA A 69 -15.42 -3.00 28.89
C ALA A 69 -15.55 -1.71 29.73
N PHE A 70 -16.58 -1.63 30.56
CA PHE A 70 -16.81 -0.53 31.51
C PHE A 70 -17.10 -1.12 32.91
N PRO A 71 -16.83 -0.39 34.01
CA PRO A 71 -16.25 0.95 34.10
C PRO A 71 -14.74 0.97 33.77
N ARG A 72 -14.24 2.04 33.12
CA ARG A 72 -12.83 2.12 32.65
C ARG A 72 -12.16 3.46 32.97
N ILE A 73 -10.83 3.48 32.91
CA ILE A 73 -10.01 4.70 32.91
C ILE A 73 -9.45 4.90 31.51
N LEU A 74 -9.73 6.06 30.90
CA LEU A 74 -9.24 6.46 29.57
C LEU A 74 -7.84 7.11 29.66
N GLY A 75 -7.37 7.70 28.56
CA GLY A 75 -6.08 8.37 28.48
C GLY A 75 -4.98 7.42 28.04
N HIS A 76 -4.24 7.85 27.03
CA HIS A 76 -3.10 7.11 26.47
C HIS A 76 -1.95 8.02 26.02
N GLU A 77 -2.06 9.33 26.25
CA GLU A 77 -1.05 10.34 25.93
C GLU A 77 -0.53 11.00 27.21
N ALA A 78 0.69 10.70 27.66
CA ALA A 78 1.12 11.14 28.99
C ALA A 78 2.63 11.25 29.22
N THR A 79 2.99 11.90 30.32
CA THR A 79 4.34 11.93 30.89
C THR A 79 4.25 11.81 32.40
N GLY A 80 5.20 11.08 32.98
CA GLY A 80 5.25 10.85 34.40
C GLY A 80 6.65 10.55 34.92
N VAL A 81 6.72 10.25 36.22
CA VAL A 81 7.92 9.77 36.90
C VAL A 81 7.66 8.38 37.45
N VAL A 82 8.63 7.48 37.33
CA VAL A 82 8.54 6.13 37.90
C VAL A 82 8.50 6.22 39.42
N GLU A 83 7.43 5.71 40.03
CA GLU A 83 7.25 5.62 41.48
C GLU A 83 7.75 4.30 42.04
N SER A 84 7.55 3.20 41.31
CA SER A 84 8.14 1.90 41.63
C SER A 84 8.15 0.98 40.40
N VAL A 85 9.00 -0.04 40.46
CA VAL A 85 9.11 -1.09 39.45
C VAL A 85 8.92 -2.46 40.10
N GLY A 86 8.36 -3.40 39.36
CA GLY A 86 8.31 -4.79 39.77
C GLY A 86 9.58 -5.57 39.40
N GLU A 87 9.56 -6.87 39.65
CA GLU A 87 10.66 -7.78 39.32
C GLU A 87 10.99 -7.77 37.82
N ASN A 88 12.24 -8.09 37.45
CA ASN A 88 12.73 -8.16 36.06
C ASN A 88 12.64 -6.85 35.24
N VAL A 89 12.34 -5.70 35.85
CA VAL A 89 12.47 -4.38 35.22
C VAL A 89 13.88 -3.85 35.44
N GLU A 90 14.66 -3.75 34.36
CA GLU A 90 16.06 -3.28 34.41
C GLU A 90 16.30 -1.95 33.68
N GLU A 91 15.45 -1.59 32.70
CA GLU A 91 15.66 -0.42 31.83
C GLU A 91 15.24 0.93 32.44
N VAL A 92 14.41 0.91 33.49
CA VAL A 92 13.96 2.09 34.25
C VAL A 92 13.95 1.81 35.75
N LYS A 93 14.04 2.87 36.56
CA LYS A 93 14.05 2.84 38.03
C LYS A 93 13.25 4.00 38.62
N GLU A 94 12.96 3.91 39.93
CA GLU A 94 12.36 4.99 40.72
C GLU A 94 13.07 6.34 40.46
N GLY A 95 12.29 7.38 40.17
CA GLY A 95 12.77 8.73 39.86
C GLY A 95 13.11 9.00 38.38
N ASP A 96 13.12 8.00 37.50
CA ASP A 96 13.27 8.25 36.05
C ASP A 96 12.01 8.95 35.47
N ILE A 97 12.21 9.97 34.62
CA ILE A 97 11.13 10.55 33.82
C ILE A 97 10.85 9.64 32.61
N VAL A 98 9.58 9.33 32.40
CA VAL A 98 9.11 8.36 31.40
C VAL A 98 7.84 8.85 30.71
N ILE A 99 7.64 8.39 29.48
CA ILE A 99 6.33 8.39 28.82
C ILE A 99 5.85 6.93 28.70
N PRO A 100 4.59 6.63 29.08
CA PRO A 100 3.93 5.40 28.64
C PRO A 100 3.46 5.57 27.17
N VAL A 101 3.53 4.50 26.39
CA VAL A 101 3.11 4.46 24.97
C VAL A 101 2.23 3.24 24.71
N PHE A 102 1.16 3.39 23.94
CA PHE A 102 0.27 2.25 23.64
C PHE A 102 0.94 1.19 22.73
N GLN A 103 1.99 1.54 21.98
CA GLN A 103 2.69 0.62 21.08
C GLN A 103 3.81 -0.13 21.81
N ARG A 104 3.69 -1.46 21.88
CA ARG A 104 4.66 -2.35 22.55
C ARG A 104 6.00 -2.39 21.81
N ASN A 105 7.12 -2.29 22.53
CA ASN A 105 8.45 -2.63 22.02
C ASN A 105 9.22 -3.51 23.01
N CYS A 106 9.42 -4.79 22.64
CA CYS A 106 10.16 -5.75 23.45
C CYS A 106 11.66 -5.88 23.11
N GLY A 107 12.13 -5.29 21.99
CA GLY A 107 13.52 -5.42 21.51
C GLY A 107 13.98 -6.83 21.06
N GLU A 108 13.30 -7.90 21.48
CA GLU A 108 13.80 -9.27 21.39
C GLU A 108 13.23 -10.12 20.25
N CYS A 109 11.97 -9.94 19.86
CA CYS A 109 11.36 -10.76 18.81
C CYS A 109 11.88 -10.39 17.41
N ARG A 110 11.61 -11.26 16.43
CA ARG A 110 12.00 -11.08 15.01
C ARG A 110 11.62 -9.70 14.48
N ASP A 111 10.40 -9.26 14.77
CA ASP A 111 9.82 -8.05 14.20
C ASP A 111 10.29 -6.78 14.95
N CYS A 112 10.43 -6.84 16.29
CA CYS A 112 11.13 -5.80 17.05
C CYS A 112 12.59 -5.62 16.61
N LYS A 113 13.25 -6.67 16.10
CA LYS A 113 14.60 -6.60 15.50
C LYS A 113 14.60 -6.16 14.03
N CYS A 114 13.54 -6.42 13.27
CA CYS A 114 13.40 -6.00 11.87
C CYS A 114 13.36 -4.47 11.74
N PRO A 115 14.26 -3.80 11.00
CA PRO A 115 14.34 -2.34 10.97
C PRO A 115 13.18 -1.64 10.22
N LYS A 116 12.29 -2.41 9.57
CA LYS A 116 11.27 -1.92 8.63
C LYS A 116 9.90 -1.63 9.24
N GLY A 117 9.60 -2.17 10.41
CA GLY A 117 8.27 -2.11 11.03
C GLY A 117 8.32 -1.94 12.54
N ASN A 118 7.16 -1.85 13.21
CA ASN A 118 7.04 -1.60 14.65
C ASN A 118 6.02 -2.47 15.41
N ILE A 119 5.53 -3.57 14.83
CA ILE A 119 4.52 -4.45 15.45
C ILE A 119 5.21 -5.59 16.23
N CYS A 120 5.04 -5.56 17.56
CA CYS A 120 5.71 -6.50 18.46
C CYS A 120 4.97 -7.85 18.59
N SER A 121 5.39 -8.84 17.80
CA SER A 121 4.85 -10.22 17.80
C SER A 121 5.00 -11.03 19.10
N LYS A 122 5.74 -10.53 20.11
CA LYS A 122 5.95 -11.23 21.39
C LYS A 122 4.69 -11.30 22.27
N PHE A 123 3.70 -10.44 22.02
CA PHE A 123 2.46 -10.35 22.79
C PHE A 123 1.27 -10.41 21.83
N PRO A 124 0.15 -11.06 22.20
CA PRO A 124 -1.01 -11.18 21.32
C PRO A 124 -1.68 -9.81 21.08
N GLU A 125 -2.26 -9.64 19.90
CA GLU A 125 -3.02 -8.43 19.49
C GLU A 125 -4.43 -8.35 20.12
N ASP A 126 -4.59 -8.96 21.28
CA ASP A 126 -5.86 -8.94 22.01
C ASP A 126 -6.01 -7.57 22.67
N PHE A 127 -7.01 -6.79 22.26
CA PHE A 127 -7.39 -5.51 22.88
C PHE A 127 -8.06 -5.69 24.27
N LEU A 128 -7.51 -6.59 25.08
CA LEU A 128 -7.95 -6.85 26.45
C LEU A 128 -7.79 -5.59 27.30
N CYS A 129 -8.85 -5.22 28.00
CA CYS A 129 -8.88 -4.05 28.87
C CYS A 129 -8.22 -4.32 30.24
N GLY A 130 -7.01 -4.90 30.20
CA GLY A 130 -6.21 -5.37 31.34
C GLY A 130 -4.73 -5.54 30.96
N MET A 131 -3.90 -6.00 31.90
CA MET A 131 -2.44 -6.03 31.72
C MET A 131 -1.99 -7.06 30.65
N PRO A 132 -0.95 -6.76 29.83
CA PRO A 132 -0.54 -7.60 28.69
C PRO A 132 -0.09 -9.03 29.01
N ARG A 133 0.18 -9.39 30.28
CA ARG A 133 0.71 -10.71 30.67
C ARG A 133 -0.27 -11.60 31.46
N ASP A 134 -1.24 -11.01 32.15
CA ASP A 134 -2.15 -11.75 33.04
C ASP A 134 -3.65 -11.42 32.82
N GLY A 135 -3.99 -10.44 31.96
CA GLY A 135 -5.37 -10.02 31.67
C GLY A 135 -6.11 -9.37 32.85
N SER A 136 -5.46 -9.21 34.00
CA SER A 136 -6.01 -8.61 35.21
C SER A 136 -6.05 -7.08 35.12
N SER A 137 -6.51 -6.41 36.17
CA SER A 137 -6.39 -4.95 36.30
C SER A 137 -5.59 -4.59 37.53
N ARG A 138 -4.88 -3.46 37.44
CA ARG A 138 -4.20 -2.80 38.56
C ARG A 138 -5.09 -1.74 39.24
N PHE A 139 -6.34 -1.56 38.79
CA PHE A 139 -7.28 -0.56 39.30
C PHE A 139 -8.54 -1.19 39.92
N LYS A 140 -8.95 -0.64 41.07
CA LYS A 140 -10.28 -0.84 41.66
C LYS A 140 -10.90 0.48 42.06
N ASP A 141 -12.23 0.55 42.15
CA ASP A 141 -12.91 1.67 42.78
C ASP A 141 -12.97 1.54 44.31
N LYS A 142 -13.56 2.54 44.98
CA LYS A 142 -13.75 2.59 46.44
C LYS A 142 -14.52 1.40 47.04
N ASN A 143 -15.30 0.66 46.26
CA ASN A 143 -16.05 -0.53 46.68
C ASN A 143 -15.21 -1.81 46.54
N GLY A 144 -14.06 -1.73 45.87
CA GLY A 144 -13.22 -2.86 45.46
C GLY A 144 -13.58 -3.44 44.09
N GLU A 145 -14.49 -2.82 43.33
CA GLU A 145 -14.89 -3.30 42.00
C GLU A 145 -13.83 -3.00 40.94
N LYS A 146 -13.64 -3.92 39.98
CA LYS A 146 -12.62 -3.80 38.92
C LYS A 146 -12.91 -2.60 38.02
N LEU A 147 -11.93 -1.71 37.86
CA LEU A 147 -11.89 -0.74 36.76
C LEU A 147 -11.02 -1.30 35.62
N TYR A 148 -11.43 -1.10 34.38
CA TYR A 148 -10.76 -1.59 33.18
C TYR A 148 -9.69 -0.63 32.66
N HIS A 149 -8.62 -1.20 32.07
CA HIS A 149 -7.54 -0.48 31.39
C HIS A 149 -7.91 -0.10 29.95
N THR A 150 -7.35 1.00 29.46
CA THR A 150 -7.48 1.47 28.07
C THR A 150 -6.09 1.60 27.44
N LEU A 151 -5.91 0.99 26.27
CA LEU A 151 -4.66 1.05 25.46
C LEU A 151 -3.37 0.71 26.24
N TRP A 152 -3.50 -0.07 27.33
CA TRP A 152 -2.40 -0.45 28.25
C TRP A 152 -1.66 0.73 28.90
N VAL A 153 -2.30 1.91 28.95
CA VAL A 153 -1.74 3.15 29.53
C VAL A 153 -2.64 3.75 30.61
N SER A 154 -3.94 3.95 30.34
CA SER A 154 -4.92 4.55 31.27
C SER A 154 -4.38 5.76 32.06
N SER A 155 -3.99 6.83 31.37
CA SER A 155 -3.33 8.00 31.97
C SER A 155 -4.27 9.00 32.64
N PHE A 156 -5.60 8.84 32.58
CA PHE A 156 -6.53 9.74 33.30
C PHE A 156 -6.65 9.38 34.79
N THR A 157 -5.51 9.33 35.48
CA THR A 157 -5.37 9.14 36.93
C THR A 157 -3.98 9.60 37.38
N GLU A 158 -3.82 9.96 38.66
CA GLU A 158 -2.53 10.40 39.21
C GLU A 158 -1.46 9.29 39.20
N TYR A 159 -1.85 8.01 39.22
CA TYR A 159 -0.93 6.87 39.16
C TYR A 159 -1.46 5.75 38.25
N THR A 160 -0.68 5.33 37.27
CA THR A 160 -0.98 4.17 36.41
C THR A 160 0.09 3.08 36.55
N VAL A 161 -0.24 1.86 36.13
CA VAL A 161 0.70 0.73 36.04
C VAL A 161 0.69 0.20 34.61
N VAL A 162 1.87 0.09 34.01
CA VAL A 162 2.06 -0.36 32.62
C VAL A 162 3.10 -1.48 32.54
N ASP A 163 3.09 -2.28 31.48
CA ASP A 163 4.20 -3.21 31.20
C ASP A 163 5.44 -2.42 30.74
N VAL A 164 6.65 -2.88 31.10
CA VAL A 164 7.91 -2.26 30.70
C VAL A 164 8.09 -2.14 29.17
N THR A 165 7.42 -2.97 28.37
CA THR A 165 7.41 -2.85 26.89
C THR A 165 6.59 -1.68 26.36
N HIS A 166 5.76 -1.05 27.21
CA HIS A 166 5.02 0.19 26.96
C HIS A 166 5.72 1.44 27.53
N VAL A 167 6.94 1.34 28.07
CA VAL A 167 7.66 2.48 28.67
C VAL A 167 8.71 3.03 27.71
N VAL A 168 8.88 4.36 27.67
CA VAL A 168 10.06 5.01 27.08
C VAL A 168 10.66 5.97 28.09
N LYS A 169 11.97 5.81 28.35
CA LYS A 169 12.75 6.68 29.22
C LYS A 169 13.13 7.98 28.50
N MET A 170 12.87 9.11 29.15
CA MET A 170 13.14 10.45 28.60
C MET A 170 14.42 11.05 29.19
N ASN A 171 14.98 12.05 28.50
CA ASN A 171 15.99 12.92 29.07
C ASN A 171 15.35 13.75 30.22
N PRO A 172 15.89 13.75 31.45
CA PRO A 172 15.28 14.47 32.58
C PRO A 172 15.24 16.00 32.43
N HIS A 173 15.91 16.56 31.41
CA HIS A 173 15.82 17.99 31.06
C HIS A 173 14.73 18.31 30.02
N PHE A 174 14.02 17.30 29.51
CA PHE A 174 13.00 17.49 28.49
C PHE A 174 11.69 18.03 29.12
N PRO A 175 11.04 19.06 28.55
CA PRO A 175 9.81 19.62 29.11
C PRO A 175 8.66 18.60 29.22
N ILE A 176 8.15 18.45 30.44
CA ILE A 176 7.18 17.41 30.85
C ILE A 176 5.81 17.59 30.16
N ASP A 177 5.44 18.83 29.87
CA ASP A 177 4.23 19.22 29.13
C ASP A 177 4.28 18.87 27.64
N LYS A 178 5.48 18.80 27.04
CA LYS A 178 5.65 18.44 25.62
C LYS A 178 5.84 16.95 25.38
N ALA A 179 6.33 16.21 26.38
CA ALA A 179 6.67 14.80 26.23
C ALA A 179 5.43 13.91 25.99
N SER A 180 4.26 14.29 26.54
CA SER A 180 2.98 13.60 26.34
C SER A 180 2.60 13.52 24.85
N LEU A 181 2.80 14.61 24.10
CA LEU A 181 2.51 14.69 22.66
C LEU A 181 3.26 13.63 21.84
N LEU A 182 4.45 13.22 22.28
CA LEU A 182 5.29 12.21 21.62
C LEU A 182 4.80 10.77 21.84
N SER A 183 3.84 10.54 22.74
CA SER A 183 3.33 9.19 23.05
C SER A 183 2.19 8.71 22.13
N CYS A 184 1.58 9.58 21.32
CA CYS A 184 0.61 9.18 20.28
C CYS A 184 0.67 10.06 19.02
N GLY A 185 -0.11 11.15 18.96
CA GLY A 185 -0.44 11.82 17.70
C GLY A 185 0.76 12.41 16.93
N VAL A 186 1.71 13.04 17.64
CA VAL A 186 2.85 13.70 16.97
C VAL A 186 3.83 12.68 16.40
N SER A 187 4.25 11.70 17.21
CA SER A 187 5.11 10.60 16.72
C SER A 187 4.45 9.82 15.57
N THR A 188 3.13 9.64 15.60
CA THR A 188 2.39 9.02 14.49
C THR A 188 2.55 9.78 13.17
N GLY A 189 2.38 11.11 13.17
CA GLY A 189 2.54 11.90 11.95
C GLY A 189 4.00 12.04 11.49
N LEU A 190 4.94 12.25 12.42
CA LEU A 190 6.37 12.35 12.10
C LEU A 190 6.92 11.04 11.53
N GLY A 191 6.63 9.91 12.19
CA GLY A 191 7.03 8.59 11.72
C GLY A 191 6.37 8.21 10.40
N ALA A 192 5.10 8.57 10.19
CA ALA A 192 4.43 8.33 8.91
C ALA A 192 5.15 9.02 7.75
N ALA A 193 5.62 10.26 7.94
CA ALA A 193 6.42 10.99 6.96
C ALA A 193 7.86 10.42 6.82
N TRP A 194 8.52 10.14 7.94
CA TRP A 194 9.94 9.77 7.97
C TRP A 194 10.22 8.29 7.68
N ARG A 195 9.47 7.36 8.28
CA ARG A 195 9.67 5.90 8.15
C ARG A 195 8.74 5.24 7.12
N VAL A 196 7.43 5.53 7.19
CA VAL A 196 6.43 4.75 6.45
C VAL A 196 6.32 5.20 5.01
N ALA A 197 6.16 6.51 4.78
CA ALA A 197 6.21 7.10 3.45
C ALA A 197 7.63 7.08 2.88
N ASP A 198 8.62 7.44 3.72
CA ASP A 198 10.01 7.70 3.34
C ASP A 198 10.10 8.82 2.28
N ILE A 199 9.48 9.98 2.58
CA ILE A 199 9.34 11.12 1.66
C ILE A 199 10.72 11.59 1.18
N GLU A 200 11.02 11.56 -0.13
CA GLU A 200 12.27 12.12 -0.63
C GLU A 200 12.18 13.64 -0.85
N GLU A 201 13.33 14.29 -0.79
CA GLU A 201 13.49 15.73 -1.04
C GLU A 201 12.86 16.15 -2.39
N GLY A 202 12.22 17.31 -2.41
CA GLY A 202 11.54 17.84 -3.58
C GLY A 202 10.14 17.28 -3.83
N SER A 203 9.69 16.25 -3.11
CA SER A 203 8.37 15.62 -3.30
C SER A 203 7.19 16.57 -3.02
N ILE A 204 6.06 16.30 -3.69
CA ILE A 204 4.78 16.99 -3.44
C ILE A 204 3.89 16.11 -2.54
N VAL A 205 3.43 16.67 -1.43
CA VAL A 205 2.67 15.97 -0.38
C VAL A 205 1.26 16.55 -0.26
N ALA A 206 0.25 15.69 -0.09
CA ALA A 206 -1.11 16.07 0.27
C ALA A 206 -1.54 15.43 1.61
N VAL A 207 -2.08 16.24 2.52
CA VAL A 207 -2.49 15.81 3.87
C VAL A 207 -3.99 16.09 4.05
N PHE A 208 -4.78 15.02 4.22
CA PHE A 208 -6.23 15.08 4.38
C PHE A 208 -6.59 15.01 5.86
N GLY A 209 -7.09 16.13 6.40
CA GLY A 209 -7.32 16.36 7.83
C GLY A 209 -6.12 17.03 8.51
N LEU A 210 -6.27 18.29 8.92
CA LEU A 210 -5.26 19.07 9.63
C LEU A 210 -5.52 19.09 11.15
N GLY A 211 -5.77 17.91 11.73
CA GLY A 211 -5.68 17.66 13.18
C GLY A 211 -4.23 17.44 13.62
N ALA A 212 -4.00 17.08 14.89
CA ALA A 212 -2.66 16.89 15.43
C ALA A 212 -1.78 15.92 14.62
N VAL A 213 -2.32 14.76 14.21
CA VAL A 213 -1.61 13.79 13.35
C VAL A 213 -1.25 14.43 12.00
N GLY A 214 -2.19 15.12 11.36
CA GLY A 214 -1.96 15.78 10.08
C GLY A 214 -0.93 16.92 10.14
N LEU A 215 -0.98 17.75 11.18
CA LEU A 215 0.01 18.81 11.41
C LEU A 215 1.41 18.24 11.71
N ALA A 216 1.48 17.07 12.36
CA ALA A 216 2.74 16.33 12.53
C ALA A 216 3.24 15.69 11.22
N VAL A 217 2.36 15.19 10.35
CA VAL A 217 2.72 14.78 8.97
C VAL A 217 3.28 15.98 8.19
N VAL A 218 2.66 17.16 8.29
CA VAL A 218 3.12 18.39 7.63
C VAL A 218 4.53 18.77 8.11
N GLN A 219 4.78 18.72 9.43
CA GLN A 219 6.10 19.01 9.99
C GLN A 219 7.14 17.96 9.59
N GLY A 220 6.78 16.67 9.59
CA GLY A 220 7.65 15.59 9.12
C GLY A 220 7.98 15.69 7.62
N ALA A 221 6.99 16.05 6.78
CA ALA A 221 7.20 16.28 5.36
C ALA A 221 8.13 17.48 5.09
N LYS A 222 8.03 18.55 5.89
CA LYS A 222 8.97 19.69 5.85
C LYS A 222 10.39 19.26 6.24
N LEU A 223 10.55 18.49 7.33
CA LEU A 223 11.85 17.95 7.76
C LEU A 223 12.47 16.98 6.74
N ARG A 224 11.63 16.30 5.93
CA ARG A 224 12.03 15.45 4.80
C ARG A 224 12.29 16.23 3.49
N GLY A 225 12.19 17.56 3.50
CA GLY A 225 12.50 18.40 2.34
C GLY A 225 11.43 18.39 1.22
N ALA A 226 10.16 18.11 1.54
CA ALA A 226 9.07 18.23 0.57
C ALA A 226 8.98 19.66 -0.01
N SER A 227 8.87 19.79 -1.33
CA SER A 227 8.83 21.10 -2.02
C SER A 227 7.49 21.81 -1.91
N LYS A 228 6.41 21.03 -1.76
CA LYS A 228 5.03 21.51 -1.63
C LYS A 228 4.25 20.58 -0.71
N ILE A 229 3.54 21.16 0.24
CA ILE A 229 2.72 20.45 1.23
C ILE A 229 1.32 21.06 1.22
N ILE A 230 0.39 20.35 0.60
CA ILE A 230 -1.01 20.75 0.38
C ILE A 230 -1.87 20.19 1.51
N GLY A 231 -2.47 21.05 2.33
CA GLY A 231 -3.44 20.63 3.34
C GLY A 231 -4.86 20.66 2.82
N VAL A 232 -5.67 19.67 3.20
CA VAL A 232 -7.09 19.57 2.85
C VAL A 232 -7.92 19.41 4.11
N ASP A 233 -8.72 20.43 4.44
CA ASP A 233 -9.59 20.45 5.63
C ASP A 233 -10.83 21.33 5.38
N LEU A 234 -11.88 21.13 6.17
CA LEU A 234 -13.13 21.91 6.08
C LEU A 234 -13.04 23.24 6.84
N ASN A 235 -12.18 23.36 7.86
CA ASN A 235 -11.94 24.65 8.54
C ASN A 235 -10.74 25.40 7.90
N PRO A 236 -10.94 26.58 7.28
CA PRO A 236 -9.86 27.38 6.70
C PRO A 236 -8.88 27.99 7.71
N GLU A 237 -9.28 28.20 8.97
CA GLU A 237 -8.42 28.74 10.03
C GLU A 237 -7.20 27.84 10.30
N LYS A 238 -7.36 26.54 10.08
CA LYS A 238 -6.27 25.56 10.17
C LYS A 238 -5.15 25.80 9.16
N PHE A 239 -5.34 26.63 8.12
CA PHE A 239 -4.26 27.02 7.22
C PHE A 239 -3.22 27.89 7.94
N GLU A 240 -3.65 28.92 8.67
CA GLU A 240 -2.73 29.82 9.40
C GLU A 240 -2.03 29.11 10.58
N ILE A 241 -2.67 28.08 11.13
CA ILE A 241 -2.02 27.12 12.04
C ILE A 241 -0.98 26.29 11.25
N GLY A 242 -1.40 25.63 10.17
CA GLY A 242 -0.57 24.73 9.36
C GLY A 242 0.69 25.35 8.78
N LYS A 243 0.68 26.63 8.40
CA LYS A 243 1.87 27.38 7.96
C LYS A 243 3.00 27.34 8.99
N LYS A 244 2.68 27.34 10.29
CA LYS A 244 3.67 27.23 11.39
C LYS A 244 4.37 25.87 11.44
N PHE A 245 3.73 24.83 10.90
CA PHE A 245 4.27 23.47 10.81
C PHE A 245 5.02 23.24 9.50
N GLY A 246 4.56 23.85 8.40
CA GLY A 246 5.19 23.76 7.08
C GLY A 246 4.23 23.78 5.88
N LEU A 247 2.93 24.00 6.09
CA LEU A 247 1.95 23.97 5.00
C LEU A 247 2.23 25.08 3.98
N THR A 248 2.36 24.73 2.71
CA THR A 248 2.62 25.69 1.61
C THR A 248 1.32 26.11 0.93
N ASP A 249 0.38 25.18 0.79
CA ASP A 249 -0.89 25.37 0.08
C ASP A 249 -2.04 24.77 0.90
N PHE A 250 -3.26 25.29 0.71
CA PHE A 250 -4.45 24.79 1.39
C PHE A 250 -5.65 24.72 0.46
N ILE A 251 -6.50 23.71 0.66
CA ILE A 251 -7.77 23.53 -0.07
C ILE A 251 -8.89 23.24 0.93
N ASN A 252 -9.95 24.06 0.90
CA ASN A 252 -11.23 23.70 1.50
C ASN A 252 -12.15 23.10 0.43
N PRO A 253 -12.52 21.80 0.53
CA PRO A 253 -13.41 21.15 -0.45
C PRO A 253 -14.73 21.88 -0.69
N THR A 254 -15.26 22.60 0.31
CA THR A 254 -16.55 23.30 0.20
C THR A 254 -16.49 24.60 -0.61
N THR A 255 -15.31 25.21 -0.78
CA THR A 255 -15.13 26.48 -1.49
C THR A 255 -14.49 26.31 -2.88
N CYS A 256 -14.45 25.09 -3.42
CA CYS A 256 -13.79 24.76 -4.68
C CYS A 256 -14.62 25.12 -5.95
N GLY A 257 -15.89 25.50 -5.79
CA GLY A 257 -16.80 25.77 -6.90
C GLY A 257 -17.12 24.51 -7.71
N GLU A 258 -17.19 24.62 -9.04
CA GLU A 258 -17.43 23.48 -9.93
C GLU A 258 -16.22 22.53 -10.06
N LYS A 259 -15.02 22.95 -9.65
CA LYS A 259 -13.84 22.07 -9.66
C LYS A 259 -13.87 21.14 -8.46
N SER A 260 -13.74 19.84 -8.70
CA SER A 260 -13.46 18.90 -7.62
C SER A 260 -12.07 19.15 -7.03
N THR A 261 -11.91 18.90 -5.72
CA THR A 261 -10.60 18.88 -5.04
C THR A 261 -9.60 17.92 -5.72
N SER A 262 -10.08 16.93 -6.49
CA SER A 262 -9.26 16.04 -7.31
C SER A 262 -8.62 16.73 -8.51
N GLN A 263 -9.36 17.60 -9.21
CA GLN A 263 -8.81 18.43 -10.30
C GLN A 263 -7.82 19.46 -9.73
N ILE A 264 -8.20 20.16 -8.65
CA ILE A 264 -7.36 21.18 -8.02
C ILE A 264 -6.01 20.60 -7.57
N ILE A 265 -5.99 19.44 -6.89
CA ILE A 265 -4.73 18.79 -6.51
C ILE A 265 -3.91 18.41 -7.74
N LYS A 266 -4.52 17.85 -8.79
CA LYS A 266 -3.80 17.48 -10.04
C LYS A 266 -3.22 18.68 -10.78
N GLU A 267 -3.92 19.82 -10.78
CA GLU A 267 -3.43 21.10 -11.31
C GLU A 267 -2.25 21.64 -10.47
N MET A 268 -2.37 21.62 -9.14
CA MET A 268 -1.34 22.14 -8.22
C MET A 268 -0.08 21.27 -8.10
N SER A 269 -0.08 20.07 -8.67
CA SER A 269 0.99 19.06 -8.50
C SER A 269 1.49 18.39 -9.79
N ASP A 270 1.04 18.84 -10.97
CA ASP A 270 1.35 18.20 -12.26
C ASP A 270 1.01 16.69 -12.25
N GLY A 271 -0.28 16.38 -12.13
CA GLY A 271 -0.83 15.03 -12.30
C GLY A 271 -1.12 14.22 -11.02
N GLY A 272 -0.84 14.77 -9.83
CA GLY A 272 -1.16 14.16 -8.53
C GLY A 272 -0.03 14.30 -7.52
N ALA A 273 -0.36 14.28 -6.23
CA ALA A 273 0.65 14.34 -5.17
C ALA A 273 1.48 13.05 -5.14
N ASP A 274 2.78 13.17 -4.91
CA ASP A 274 3.70 12.04 -4.82
C ASP A 274 3.38 11.18 -3.58
N TYR A 275 3.02 11.86 -2.49
CA TYR A 275 2.54 11.25 -1.24
C TYR A 275 1.18 11.82 -0.82
N CYS A 276 0.29 10.93 -0.35
CA CYS A 276 -0.99 11.30 0.26
C CYS A 276 -1.10 10.70 1.66
N PHE A 277 -1.61 11.47 2.63
CA PHE A 277 -1.83 11.01 4.00
C PHE A 277 -3.30 11.24 4.41
N GLU A 278 -3.99 10.18 4.85
CA GLU A 278 -5.32 10.31 5.47
C GLU A 278 -5.17 10.29 7.00
N CYS A 279 -5.66 11.35 7.63
CA CYS A 279 -5.48 11.62 9.06
C CYS A 279 -6.82 11.85 9.81
N ILE A 280 -7.93 11.26 9.34
CA ILE A 280 -9.28 11.44 9.95
C ILE A 280 -9.92 10.11 10.34
N GLY A 281 -9.86 9.08 9.49
CA GLY A 281 -10.46 7.77 9.73
C GLY A 281 -11.75 7.52 8.92
N LEU A 282 -11.96 8.26 7.83
CA LEU A 282 -13.16 8.11 7.00
C LEU A 282 -12.83 7.33 5.72
N ALA A 283 -13.41 6.13 5.56
CA ALA A 283 -13.14 5.27 4.39
C ALA A 283 -13.33 5.96 3.02
N SER A 284 -14.28 6.89 2.90
CA SER A 284 -14.45 7.72 1.69
C SER A 284 -13.30 8.70 1.46
N LEU A 285 -12.73 9.28 2.53
CA LEU A 285 -11.59 10.18 2.44
C LEU A 285 -10.28 9.41 2.18
N MET A 286 -10.16 8.18 2.70
CA MET A 286 -9.07 7.25 2.35
C MET A 286 -9.11 6.93 0.85
N GLN A 287 -10.30 6.67 0.31
CA GLN A 287 -10.51 6.47 -1.13
C GLN A 287 -10.22 7.73 -1.95
N GLU A 288 -10.61 8.93 -1.48
CA GLU A 288 -10.25 10.21 -2.11
C GLU A 288 -8.73 10.44 -2.14
N ALA A 289 -8.04 10.25 -1.01
CA ALA A 289 -6.60 10.40 -0.89
C ALA A 289 -5.86 9.44 -1.84
N PHE A 290 -6.30 8.18 -1.89
CA PHE A 290 -5.77 7.20 -2.84
C PHE A 290 -6.04 7.56 -4.31
N THR A 291 -7.23 8.07 -4.63
CA THR A 291 -7.58 8.52 -5.99
C THR A 291 -6.76 9.74 -6.43
N ARG A 292 -6.25 10.54 -5.49
CA ARG A 292 -5.51 11.80 -5.73
C ARG A 292 -3.99 11.68 -5.75
N SER A 293 -3.43 10.54 -5.32
CA SER A 293 -2.01 10.26 -5.49
C SER A 293 -1.61 10.18 -6.97
N ARG A 294 -0.32 10.42 -7.27
CA ARG A 294 0.25 10.36 -8.62
C ARG A 294 0.05 8.99 -9.26
N LYS A 295 -0.42 8.95 -10.51
CA LYS A 295 -0.48 7.71 -11.30
C LYS A 295 0.94 7.19 -11.59
N GLY A 296 1.18 5.91 -11.34
CA GLY A 296 2.46 5.24 -11.67
C GLY A 296 3.50 5.19 -10.55
N THR A 297 3.44 6.07 -9.55
CA THR A 297 4.37 6.08 -8.39
C THR A 297 3.77 6.58 -7.07
N GLY A 298 2.50 7.00 -7.05
CA GLY A 298 1.90 7.68 -5.89
C GLY A 298 1.64 6.74 -4.72
N LYS A 299 2.03 7.15 -3.52
CA LYS A 299 1.92 6.36 -2.29
C LYS A 299 0.97 7.02 -1.29
N THR A 300 -0.04 6.28 -0.85
CA THR A 300 -1.03 6.74 0.12
C THR A 300 -0.84 6.02 1.45
N VAL A 301 -0.68 6.79 2.53
CA VAL A 301 -0.56 6.27 3.90
C VAL A 301 -1.85 6.59 4.67
N ILE A 302 -2.48 5.57 5.24
CA ILE A 302 -3.66 5.68 6.07
C ILE A 302 -3.24 5.67 7.55
N LEU A 303 -3.56 6.74 8.28
CA LEU A 303 -3.28 6.92 9.70
C LEU A 303 -4.56 7.07 10.53
N GLY A 304 -5.63 7.60 9.93
CA GLY A 304 -6.94 7.61 10.54
C GLY A 304 -7.51 6.20 10.71
N ILE A 305 -8.18 5.95 11.84
CA ILE A 305 -8.75 4.64 12.18
C ILE A 305 -10.26 4.68 11.91
N GLU A 306 -10.75 3.82 11.02
CA GLU A 306 -12.17 3.55 10.85
C GLU A 306 -12.62 2.54 11.93
N MET A 307 -13.68 2.87 12.70
CA MET A 307 -14.20 2.02 13.79
C MET A 307 -15.69 1.69 13.69
N HIS A 308 -16.34 1.92 12.53
CA HIS A 308 -17.72 1.52 12.28
C HIS A 308 -17.84 0.30 11.35
N GLY A 309 -16.70 -0.26 10.91
CA GLY A 309 -16.63 -1.39 10.00
C GLY A 309 -16.85 -1.03 8.53
N THR A 310 -16.83 0.27 8.16
CA THR A 310 -17.00 0.69 6.76
C THR A 310 -15.80 0.22 5.93
N PRO A 311 -15.99 -0.64 4.90
CA PRO A 311 -14.88 -1.12 4.10
C PRO A 311 -14.27 0.00 3.25
N LEU A 312 -12.94 -0.03 3.10
CA LEU A 312 -12.25 0.79 2.11
C LEU A 312 -12.44 0.15 0.72
N SER A 313 -13.30 0.79 -0.08
CA SER A 313 -13.59 0.41 -1.46
C SER A 313 -12.56 1.03 -2.41
N ILE A 314 -11.72 0.21 -3.03
CA ILE A 314 -10.70 0.64 -3.99
C ILE A 314 -11.03 0.10 -5.38
N ASN A 315 -10.95 0.96 -6.40
CA ASN A 315 -10.96 0.52 -7.79
C ASN A 315 -9.63 -0.20 -8.11
N PRO A 316 -9.60 -1.50 -8.43
CA PRO A 316 -8.35 -2.22 -8.68
C PRO A 316 -7.56 -1.66 -9.88
N TYR A 317 -8.22 -0.99 -10.83
CA TYR A 317 -7.55 -0.32 -11.95
C TYR A 317 -6.66 0.85 -11.50
N GLU A 318 -7.01 1.55 -10.41
CA GLU A 318 -6.17 2.62 -9.85
C GLU A 318 -4.92 2.05 -9.15
N LEU A 319 -5.01 0.87 -8.52
CA LEU A 319 -3.84 0.13 -8.04
C LEU A 319 -2.99 -0.33 -9.23
N ALA A 320 -3.59 -1.04 -10.20
CA ALA A 320 -2.91 -1.51 -11.40
C ALA A 320 -2.23 -0.37 -12.18
N ALA A 321 -2.78 0.84 -12.15
CA ALA A 321 -2.16 2.06 -12.69
C ALA A 321 -0.85 2.48 -12.00
N GLY A 322 -0.32 1.71 -11.05
CA GLY A 322 0.98 1.90 -10.39
C GLY A 322 0.90 2.71 -9.10
N LYS A 323 -0.21 2.59 -8.36
CA LYS A 323 -0.37 3.25 -7.05
C LYS A 323 -0.15 2.27 -5.91
N THR A 324 0.29 2.80 -4.77
CA THR A 324 0.52 2.08 -3.53
C THR A 324 -0.37 2.64 -2.42
N ILE A 325 -0.93 1.76 -1.59
CA ILE A 325 -1.60 2.11 -0.35
C ILE A 325 -1.06 1.27 0.81
N THR A 326 -0.88 1.88 1.98
CA THR A 326 -0.46 1.20 3.21
C THR A 326 -1.16 1.83 4.41
N GLY A 327 -1.45 1.03 5.43
CA GLY A 327 -1.75 1.55 6.76
C GLY A 327 -0.47 1.66 7.60
N SER A 328 -0.57 2.24 8.80
CA SER A 328 0.54 2.29 9.75
C SER A 328 0.08 2.55 11.18
N MET A 329 0.40 1.65 12.11
CA MET A 329 0.28 1.93 13.55
C MET A 329 1.42 2.80 14.06
N PHE A 330 1.07 3.81 14.86
CA PHE A 330 2.02 4.71 15.53
C PHE A 330 3.11 5.25 14.57
N GLY A 331 2.76 5.55 13.32
CA GLY A 331 3.70 6.06 12.31
C GLY A 331 4.87 5.13 11.96
N GLY A 332 4.79 3.82 12.21
CA GLY A 332 5.94 2.92 12.09
C GLY A 332 7.08 3.21 13.09
N VAL A 333 6.83 4.04 14.12
CA VAL A 333 7.81 4.47 15.13
C VAL A 333 8.10 3.33 16.10
N LYS A 334 9.38 3.04 16.32
CA LYS A 334 9.86 2.20 17.42
C LYS A 334 10.12 3.07 18.64
N ALA A 335 9.09 3.24 19.48
CA ALA A 335 9.05 4.21 20.57
C ALA A 335 10.38 4.41 21.35
N LYS A 336 10.95 3.32 21.89
CA LYS A 336 12.21 3.31 22.65
C LYS A 336 13.47 3.78 21.90
N LEU A 337 13.46 3.78 20.57
CA LEU A 337 14.59 4.20 19.72
C LEU A 337 14.36 5.58 19.11
N ASP A 338 13.13 5.83 18.65
CA ASP A 338 12.82 6.96 17.77
C ASP A 338 12.33 8.21 18.53
N ILE A 339 11.60 8.03 19.65
CA ILE A 339 11.13 9.19 20.43
C ILE A 339 12.30 9.97 21.05
N PRO A 340 13.40 9.35 21.52
CA PRO A 340 14.63 10.06 21.86
C PRO A 340 15.20 10.91 20.71
N ILE A 341 15.01 10.51 19.44
CA ILE A 341 15.43 11.30 18.28
C ILE A 341 14.53 12.53 18.14
N PHE A 342 13.20 12.35 18.11
CA PHE A 342 12.25 13.47 18.05
C PHE A 342 12.42 14.45 19.23
N ALA A 343 12.72 13.94 20.42
CA ALA A 343 13.03 14.75 21.60
C ALA A 343 14.30 15.60 21.41
N ASN A 344 15.37 15.03 20.87
CA ASN A 344 16.59 15.78 20.55
C ASN A 344 16.35 16.83 19.44
N GLN A 345 15.52 16.52 18.43
CA GLN A 345 15.14 17.49 17.39
C GLN A 345 14.36 18.68 17.96
N TYR A 346 13.49 18.46 18.96
CA TYR A 346 12.85 19.57 19.68
C TYR A 346 13.86 20.40 20.48
N LEU A 347 14.77 19.77 21.23
CA LEU A 347 15.82 20.47 21.98
C LEU A 347 16.79 21.26 21.07
N ASN A 348 16.97 20.83 19.82
CA ASN A 348 17.73 21.54 18.79
C ASN A 348 16.94 22.67 18.10
N ASN A 349 15.63 22.83 18.38
CA ASN A 349 14.69 23.73 17.68
C ASN A 349 14.41 23.35 16.21
N GLU A 350 14.66 22.10 15.82
CA GLU A 350 14.28 21.54 14.51
C GLU A 350 12.78 21.18 14.48
N LEU A 351 12.26 20.72 15.61
CA LEU A 351 10.87 20.29 15.82
C LEU A 351 10.09 21.36 16.60
N ASN A 352 8.82 21.60 16.26
CA ASN A 352 7.93 22.51 16.99
C ASN A 352 6.80 21.71 17.64
N LEU A 353 6.94 21.45 18.94
CA LEU A 353 5.93 20.78 19.77
C LEU A 353 4.95 21.77 20.42
N ASP A 354 5.40 22.98 20.78
CA ASP A 354 4.59 24.03 21.40
C ASP A 354 3.32 24.33 20.61
N GLY A 355 3.38 24.36 19.29
CA GLY A 355 2.24 24.65 18.42
C GLY A 355 1.08 23.64 18.50
N PHE A 356 1.27 22.45 19.08
CA PHE A 356 0.18 21.48 19.28
C PHE A 356 -0.65 21.77 20.54
N ILE A 357 -0.09 22.45 21.54
CA ILE A 357 -0.81 22.80 22.77
C ILE A 357 -1.61 24.07 22.50
N THR A 358 -2.92 23.92 22.31
CA THR A 358 -3.84 25.04 22.05
C THR A 358 -4.61 25.49 23.29
N HIS A 359 -4.80 24.59 24.26
CA HIS A 359 -5.55 24.80 25.49
C HIS A 359 -4.93 23.98 26.60
N GLU A 360 -4.88 24.55 27.81
CA GLU A 360 -4.59 23.83 29.05
C GLU A 360 -5.87 23.81 29.90
N VAL A 361 -6.18 22.65 30.50
CA VAL A 361 -7.34 22.46 31.37
C VAL A 361 -6.93 21.74 32.64
N ASN A 362 -7.56 22.08 33.77
CA ASN A 362 -7.39 21.31 35.00
C ASN A 362 -7.96 19.90 34.80
N PHE A 363 -7.35 18.90 35.42
CA PHE A 363 -7.83 17.51 35.35
C PHE A 363 -9.29 17.34 35.82
N GLU A 364 -9.76 18.22 36.71
CA GLU A 364 -11.13 18.23 37.22
C GLU A 364 -12.17 18.76 36.21
N ASP A 365 -11.71 19.43 35.14
CA ASP A 365 -12.54 20.03 34.08
C ASP A 365 -12.66 19.12 32.82
N ILE A 366 -12.08 17.92 32.85
CA ILE A 366 -11.80 17.06 31.67
C ILE A 366 -12.95 16.86 30.67
N ASN A 367 -14.20 16.84 31.13
CA ASN A 367 -15.38 16.68 30.26
C ASN A 367 -15.51 17.80 29.22
N LYS A 368 -15.10 19.04 29.54
CA LYS A 368 -15.20 20.21 28.64
C LYS A 368 -14.39 20.07 27.33
N ALA A 369 -13.48 19.10 27.26
CA ALA A 369 -12.65 18.87 26.10
C ALA A 369 -13.25 17.90 25.06
N PHE A 370 -14.36 17.20 25.38
CA PHE A 370 -14.93 16.16 24.51
C PHE A 370 -15.96 16.68 23.47
N ASP A 371 -16.47 17.91 23.62
CA ASP A 371 -17.67 18.40 22.92
C ASP A 371 -17.48 18.94 21.48
N LEU A 372 -16.30 18.75 20.84
CA LEU A 372 -15.86 19.60 19.70
C LEU A 372 -15.72 18.94 18.29
N LEU A 373 -16.37 17.79 17.96
CA LEU A 373 -16.01 16.95 16.77
C LEU A 373 -17.18 16.17 16.05
N GLU A 374 -17.38 16.32 14.69
CA GLU A 374 -18.10 15.47 13.63
C GLU A 374 -18.54 16.33 12.37
N ALA A 375 -19.05 15.95 11.14
CA ALA A 375 -19.02 14.81 10.17
C ALA A 375 -19.67 15.16 8.74
N GLY A 376 -19.53 14.37 7.63
CA GLY A 376 -20.19 14.57 6.25
C GLY A 376 -19.74 13.60 5.07
N LYS A 377 -20.45 13.38 3.90
CA LYS A 377 -20.25 12.22 2.91
C LYS A 377 -20.72 12.25 1.35
N THR A 378 -20.27 11.29 0.44
CA THR A 378 -20.84 10.63 -0.88
C THR A 378 -20.33 10.94 -2.38
N LEU A 379 -20.47 10.24 -3.59
CA LEU A 379 -20.67 8.81 -4.16
C LEU A 379 -20.20 8.35 -5.68
N PRO A 380 -20.98 8.10 -6.82
CA PRO A 380 -20.78 7.01 -7.92
C PRO A 380 -20.78 7.42 -9.50
N ALA A 381 -20.90 6.72 -10.71
CA ALA A 381 -21.16 5.38 -11.46
C ALA A 381 -20.82 5.47 -13.07
N VAL A 382 -21.04 4.66 -14.19
CA VAL A 382 -21.22 3.22 -14.75
C VAL A 382 -21.33 3.11 -16.38
N CYS A 383 -21.20 1.96 -17.16
CA CYS A 383 -21.27 1.84 -18.71
C CYS A 383 -21.58 0.43 -19.48
N ARG A 384 -21.35 0.19 -20.85
CA ARG A 384 -21.76 -0.95 -21.85
C ARG A 384 -20.77 -1.26 -23.08
N LYS A 385 -20.72 -2.22 -24.10
CA LYS A 385 -21.24 -3.59 -24.59
C LYS A 385 -20.16 -4.38 -25.48
N ALA A 386 -20.11 -5.75 -25.56
CA ALA A 386 -19.16 -6.61 -26.38
C ALA A 386 -19.48 -8.15 -26.43
N GLY A 387 -18.64 -9.01 -27.07
CA GLY A 387 -18.49 -10.46 -26.71
C GLY A 387 -18.54 -11.61 -27.77
N GLU A 388 -18.12 -11.44 -29.03
CA GLU A 388 -18.42 -12.40 -30.15
C GLU A 388 -17.15 -12.89 -30.93
N PRO A 389 -17.13 -14.11 -31.55
CA PRO A 389 -15.93 -14.72 -32.16
C PRO A 389 -15.17 -13.89 -33.21
N LEU A 390 -13.88 -14.19 -33.41
CA LEU A 390 -13.03 -13.44 -34.33
C LEU A 390 -13.22 -13.88 -35.79
N ILE A 391 -13.37 -12.90 -36.66
CA ILE A 391 -13.43 -13.06 -38.12
C ILE A 391 -12.08 -12.62 -38.69
N ILE A 392 -11.52 -13.41 -39.60
CA ILE A 392 -10.38 -13.00 -40.43
C ILE A 392 -10.94 -12.38 -41.71
N GLU A 393 -10.56 -11.14 -42.02
CA GLU A 393 -10.90 -10.45 -43.26
C GLU A 393 -9.77 -9.55 -43.74
N GLU A 394 -9.82 -9.15 -45.02
CA GLU A 394 -8.86 -8.23 -45.63
C GLU A 394 -9.10 -6.78 -45.17
N ILE A 395 -8.02 -6.08 -44.82
CA ILE A 395 -8.04 -4.74 -44.21
C ILE A 395 -7.00 -3.82 -44.85
N GLU A 396 -7.30 -2.52 -44.94
CA GLU A 396 -6.34 -1.49 -45.34
C GLU A 396 -5.47 -1.10 -44.14
N VAL A 397 -4.17 -1.38 -44.19
CA VAL A 397 -3.19 -0.90 -43.21
C VAL A 397 -2.45 0.32 -43.76
N ALA A 398 -2.75 1.49 -43.17
CA ALA A 398 -2.19 2.77 -43.58
C ALA A 398 -0.64 2.81 -43.49
N PRO A 399 0.05 3.66 -44.27
CA PRO A 399 1.47 3.96 -44.05
C PRO A 399 1.67 4.67 -42.69
N PRO A 400 2.88 4.59 -42.10
CA PRO A 400 3.17 5.27 -40.84
C PRO A 400 3.22 6.78 -41.02
N SER A 401 2.54 7.53 -40.15
CA SER A 401 2.64 8.99 -40.05
C SER A 401 3.86 9.42 -39.23
N SER A 402 4.10 10.72 -39.06
CA SER A 402 5.26 11.19 -38.30
C SER A 402 5.29 10.62 -36.86
N TRP A 403 6.46 10.12 -36.47
CA TRP A 403 6.76 9.39 -35.23
C TRP A 403 6.13 7.99 -35.13
N GLU A 404 5.63 7.43 -36.22
CA GLU A 404 5.06 6.08 -36.27
C GLU A 404 5.97 5.11 -37.04
N VAL A 405 5.82 3.84 -36.72
CA VAL A 405 6.60 2.73 -37.30
C VAL A 405 5.61 1.67 -37.78
N ARG A 406 5.71 1.27 -39.04
CA ARG A 406 4.96 0.13 -39.57
C ARG A 406 5.81 -1.12 -39.46
N ILE A 407 5.29 -2.11 -38.76
CA ILE A 407 5.97 -3.36 -38.41
C ILE A 407 5.26 -4.49 -39.17
N LYS A 408 6.00 -5.28 -39.95
CA LYS A 408 5.52 -6.59 -40.39
C LYS A 408 5.63 -7.53 -39.20
N ILE A 409 4.51 -8.02 -38.70
CA ILE A 409 4.47 -9.02 -37.63
C ILE A 409 4.94 -10.35 -38.21
N LEU A 410 5.83 -11.02 -37.48
CA LEU A 410 6.32 -12.36 -37.81
C LEU A 410 5.61 -13.41 -36.94
N CYS A 411 5.52 -13.12 -35.64
CA CYS A 411 4.72 -13.89 -34.69
C CYS A 411 4.08 -13.00 -33.61
N THR A 412 2.92 -13.43 -33.13
CA THR A 412 2.21 -12.83 -32.00
C THR A 412 1.84 -13.92 -30.99
N SER A 413 1.72 -13.59 -29.71
CA SER A 413 1.24 -14.53 -28.69
C SER A 413 -0.05 -14.05 -28.06
N LEU A 414 -0.86 -15.00 -27.58
CA LEU A 414 -2.15 -14.68 -26.98
C LEU A 414 -2.01 -14.44 -25.47
N CYS A 415 -2.39 -13.26 -25.00
CA CYS A 415 -2.41 -12.89 -23.59
C CYS A 415 -3.83 -12.97 -23.00
N GLN A 416 -3.92 -13.21 -21.69
CA GLN A 416 -5.19 -13.23 -20.96
C GLN A 416 -5.95 -11.90 -21.11
N SER A 417 -5.25 -10.77 -21.23
CA SER A 417 -5.88 -9.47 -21.45
C SER A 417 -6.55 -9.35 -22.82
N ASP A 418 -6.09 -10.04 -23.87
CA ASP A 418 -6.79 -10.06 -25.17
C ASP A 418 -8.14 -10.77 -25.04
N LEU A 419 -8.18 -11.91 -24.33
CA LEU A 419 -9.41 -12.64 -24.01
C LEU A 419 -10.38 -11.77 -23.20
N SER A 420 -9.87 -10.95 -22.27
CA SER A 420 -10.69 -10.02 -21.49
C SER A 420 -11.18 -8.82 -22.32
N PHE A 421 -10.36 -8.24 -23.20
CA PHE A 421 -10.79 -7.15 -24.11
C PHE A 421 -11.81 -7.63 -25.15
N TRP A 422 -11.65 -8.85 -25.66
CA TRP A 422 -12.61 -9.54 -26.53
C TRP A 422 -14.00 -9.63 -25.88
N LYS A 423 -14.05 -9.90 -24.58
CA LYS A 423 -15.29 -10.02 -23.77
C LYS A 423 -15.75 -8.73 -23.09
N LEU A 424 -15.01 -7.62 -23.19
CA LEU A 424 -15.22 -6.41 -22.37
C LEU A 424 -16.49 -5.64 -22.76
N SER A 425 -17.62 -6.03 -22.17
CA SER A 425 -18.93 -5.52 -22.51
C SER A 425 -19.38 -4.27 -21.74
N THR A 426 -18.46 -3.55 -21.11
CA THR A 426 -18.74 -2.27 -20.45
C THR A 426 -17.49 -1.36 -20.45
N GLY A 427 -17.71 -0.04 -20.32
CA GLY A 427 -16.64 0.95 -20.07
C GLY A 427 -16.36 1.89 -21.25
N PRO A 428 -15.29 2.71 -21.17
CA PRO A 428 -14.78 3.49 -22.30
C PRO A 428 -13.91 2.66 -23.26
N SER A 429 -13.47 1.47 -22.85
CA SER A 429 -12.57 0.58 -23.63
C SER A 429 -13.30 -0.54 -24.37
N SER A 430 -14.64 -0.47 -24.45
CA SER A 430 -15.55 -1.45 -25.07
C SER A 430 -15.93 -1.10 -26.52
N ALA A 431 -15.14 -0.28 -27.23
CA ALA A 431 -15.41 0.08 -28.63
C ALA A 431 -15.16 -1.10 -29.60
N PHE A 432 -16.04 -1.28 -30.59
CA PHE A 432 -15.94 -2.27 -31.66
C PHE A 432 -16.47 -1.66 -32.97
N PRO A 433 -16.07 -2.16 -34.16
CA PRO A 433 -15.13 -3.26 -34.42
C PRO A 433 -13.67 -2.91 -34.08
N ARG A 434 -12.83 -3.90 -33.76
CA ARG A 434 -11.42 -3.67 -33.36
C ARG A 434 -10.50 -4.81 -33.77
N ILE A 435 -9.21 -4.52 -33.93
CA ILE A 435 -8.15 -5.54 -34.07
C ILE A 435 -7.51 -5.77 -32.70
N LEU A 436 -7.48 -7.02 -32.24
CA LEU A 436 -6.88 -7.44 -30.96
C LEU A 436 -5.37 -7.74 -31.09
N GLY A 437 -4.75 -8.21 -30.00
CA GLY A 437 -3.35 -8.60 -29.95
C GLY A 437 -2.44 -7.47 -29.43
N HIS A 438 -1.61 -7.79 -28.44
CA HIS A 438 -0.62 -6.86 -27.91
C HIS A 438 0.68 -7.52 -27.41
N GLU A 439 0.87 -8.83 -27.59
CA GLU A 439 2.17 -9.49 -27.47
C GLU A 439 2.65 -9.90 -28.86
N ALA A 440 3.72 -9.30 -29.38
CA ALA A 440 4.23 -9.64 -30.70
C ALA A 440 5.70 -9.30 -30.90
N ALA A 441 6.27 -9.85 -31.97
CA ALA A 441 7.56 -9.47 -32.49
C ALA A 441 7.54 -9.48 -34.03
N GLY A 442 8.33 -8.61 -34.63
CA GLY A 442 8.33 -8.42 -36.07
C GLY A 442 9.55 -7.65 -36.56
N VAL A 443 9.50 -7.26 -37.83
CA VAL A 443 10.54 -6.45 -38.49
C VAL A 443 9.96 -5.10 -38.90
N VAL A 444 10.73 -4.03 -38.72
CA VAL A 444 10.34 -2.70 -39.23
C VAL A 444 10.30 -2.76 -40.75
N GLU A 445 9.13 -2.49 -41.33
CA GLU A 445 8.94 -2.41 -42.78
C GLU A 445 9.16 -0.97 -43.26
N SER A 446 8.54 0.01 -42.60
CA SER A 446 8.73 1.44 -42.87
C SER A 446 8.62 2.30 -41.61
N VAL A 447 9.18 3.50 -41.70
CA VAL A 447 9.20 4.51 -40.63
C VAL A 447 8.66 5.83 -41.15
N GLY A 448 7.89 6.54 -40.34
CA GLY A 448 7.46 7.90 -40.62
C GLY A 448 8.51 8.95 -40.26
N GLU A 449 8.23 10.21 -40.61
CA GLU A 449 9.10 11.35 -40.29
C GLU A 449 9.41 11.45 -38.79
N ASN A 450 10.63 11.87 -38.41
CA ASN A 450 11.10 12.01 -37.03
C ASN A 450 11.26 10.68 -36.23
N VAL A 451 11.28 9.52 -36.89
CA VAL A 451 11.74 8.26 -36.29
C VAL A 451 13.25 8.10 -36.52
N GLU A 452 14.03 8.12 -35.44
CA GLU A 452 15.51 8.02 -35.48
C GLU A 452 16.07 6.75 -34.82
N GLU A 453 15.33 6.14 -33.89
CA GLU A 453 15.82 5.03 -33.05
C GLU A 453 15.72 3.63 -33.70
N VAL A 454 14.94 3.50 -34.78
CA VAL A 454 14.78 2.28 -35.57
C VAL A 454 14.72 2.58 -37.06
N LYS A 455 15.07 1.61 -37.89
CA LYS A 455 15.04 1.68 -39.37
C LYS A 455 14.46 0.39 -39.96
N THR A 456 14.06 0.44 -41.23
CA THR A 456 13.66 -0.75 -42.00
C THR A 456 14.69 -1.87 -41.89
N GLY A 457 14.21 -3.09 -41.60
CA GLY A 457 15.02 -4.27 -41.36
C GLY A 457 15.46 -4.51 -39.91
N ASP A 458 15.23 -3.58 -38.98
CA ASP A 458 15.44 -3.84 -37.55
C ASP A 458 14.38 -4.79 -36.99
N ILE A 459 14.80 -5.78 -36.18
CA ILE A 459 13.89 -6.62 -35.39
C ILE A 459 13.38 -5.82 -34.18
N VAL A 460 12.06 -5.83 -33.98
CA VAL A 460 11.38 -5.04 -32.97
C VAL A 460 10.27 -5.80 -32.25
N VAL A 461 10.08 -5.44 -30.99
CA VAL A 461 8.95 -5.84 -30.14
C VAL A 461 8.10 -4.60 -29.90
N PRO A 462 6.87 -4.50 -30.46
CA PRO A 462 5.90 -3.51 -30.02
C PRO A 462 5.40 -3.85 -28.60
N VAL A 463 5.21 -2.85 -27.77
CA VAL A 463 4.86 -2.96 -26.34
C VAL A 463 3.80 -1.92 -25.99
N PHE A 464 2.67 -2.34 -25.43
CA PHE A 464 1.55 -1.45 -25.08
C PHE A 464 1.89 -0.32 -24.08
N LYS A 465 3.06 -0.39 -23.44
CA LYS A 465 3.52 0.53 -22.40
C LYS A 465 4.52 1.55 -22.96
N ARG A 466 4.02 2.74 -23.26
CA ARG A 466 4.78 3.93 -23.72
C ARG A 466 6.03 4.21 -22.89
N ASN A 467 7.15 4.42 -23.57
CA ASN A 467 8.37 5.00 -23.02
C ASN A 467 8.88 6.13 -23.91
N CYS A 468 8.79 7.37 -23.43
CA CYS A 468 9.21 8.57 -24.18
C CYS A 468 10.61 9.08 -23.82
N GLY A 469 11.31 8.47 -22.85
CA GLY A 469 12.63 8.90 -22.34
C GLY A 469 12.69 10.26 -21.61
N GLU A 470 11.87 11.24 -22.00
CA GLU A 470 12.09 12.66 -21.67
C GLU A 470 11.37 13.16 -20.43
N CYS A 471 10.15 12.68 -20.14
CA CYS A 471 9.31 13.24 -19.08
C CYS A 471 9.76 12.81 -17.66
N ARG A 472 9.26 13.53 -16.63
CA ARG A 472 9.55 13.27 -15.20
C ARG A 472 9.38 11.80 -14.85
N ASP A 473 8.27 11.18 -15.24
CA ASP A 473 7.97 9.79 -14.88
C ASP A 473 8.84 8.77 -15.65
N CYS A 474 9.21 9.04 -16.90
CA CYS A 474 10.10 8.17 -17.67
C CYS A 474 11.55 8.23 -17.15
N LYS A 475 11.99 9.40 -16.66
CA LYS A 475 13.31 9.59 -16.02
C LYS A 475 13.34 9.01 -14.60
N SER A 476 12.26 9.18 -13.83
CA SER A 476 12.11 8.62 -12.48
C SER A 476 12.27 7.10 -12.47
N GLN A 477 13.13 6.55 -11.60
CA GLN A 477 13.29 5.09 -11.48
C GLN A 477 12.21 4.41 -10.62
N LYS A 478 11.28 5.18 -10.02
CA LYS A 478 10.24 4.67 -9.12
C LYS A 478 9.14 3.85 -9.81
N GLY A 479 9.05 3.88 -11.14
CA GLY A 479 8.01 3.17 -11.91
C GLY A 479 8.17 3.31 -13.42
N ASN A 480 7.13 2.93 -14.16
CA ASN A 480 7.08 3.01 -15.64
C ASN A 480 6.03 4.01 -16.16
N GLY A 481 5.79 5.10 -15.43
CA GLY A 481 4.89 6.17 -15.86
C GLY A 481 5.40 6.95 -17.08
N CYS A 482 4.48 7.65 -17.77
CA CYS A 482 4.81 8.50 -18.91
C CYS A 482 3.84 9.71 -18.98
N SER A 483 4.14 10.78 -18.24
CA SER A 483 3.32 12.00 -18.15
C SER A 483 3.07 12.66 -19.52
N LYS A 484 4.04 12.60 -20.44
CA LYS A 484 3.97 13.20 -21.79
C LYS A 484 2.81 12.65 -22.65
N PHE A 485 2.33 11.43 -22.37
CA PHE A 485 1.32 10.74 -23.18
C PHE A 485 0.33 10.00 -22.26
N SER A 486 -0.77 10.67 -21.91
CA SER A 486 -1.75 10.20 -20.91
C SER A 486 -2.25 8.77 -21.19
N VAL A 487 -2.46 8.00 -20.12
CA VAL A 487 -3.05 6.65 -20.19
C VAL A 487 -4.58 6.72 -20.21
N GLU A 488 -5.12 7.67 -20.98
CA GLU A 488 -6.50 7.60 -21.44
C GLU A 488 -6.58 6.49 -22.49
N TYR A 489 -7.45 5.50 -22.28
CA TYR A 489 -7.65 4.46 -23.28
C TYR A 489 -8.39 5.05 -24.49
N ARG A 490 -7.65 5.41 -25.52
CA ARG A 490 -8.16 5.87 -26.82
C ARG A 490 -8.04 4.72 -27.81
N CYS A 491 -9.13 4.44 -28.51
CA CYS A 491 -9.27 3.32 -29.45
C CYS A 491 -8.59 3.57 -30.82
N GLY A 492 -7.59 4.43 -30.85
CA GLY A 492 -6.85 4.90 -32.03
C GLY A 492 -5.48 5.43 -31.61
N MET A 493 -4.74 6.01 -32.55
CA MET A 493 -3.32 6.34 -32.38
C MET A 493 -3.07 7.36 -31.25
N PRO A 494 -1.94 7.24 -30.52
CA PRO A 494 -1.67 8.06 -29.33
C PRO A 494 -1.68 9.57 -29.54
N LYS A 495 -1.30 10.05 -30.74
CA LYS A 495 -1.12 11.48 -31.03
C LYS A 495 -2.37 12.17 -31.58
N ASP A 496 -3.06 11.54 -32.53
CA ASP A 496 -4.19 12.12 -33.26
C ASP A 496 -5.55 11.45 -32.96
N GLY A 497 -5.55 10.29 -32.30
CA GLY A 497 -6.77 9.52 -31.99
C GLY A 497 -7.43 8.79 -33.16
N SER A 498 -6.87 8.88 -34.37
CA SER A 498 -7.38 8.25 -35.59
C SER A 498 -6.96 6.78 -35.71
N SER A 499 -7.52 6.03 -36.67
CA SER A 499 -7.07 4.66 -36.93
C SER A 499 -5.96 4.60 -38.00
N ARG A 500 -5.32 3.44 -38.07
CA ARG A 500 -4.42 3.03 -39.16
C ARG A 500 -4.96 1.79 -39.90
N PHE A 501 -6.19 1.40 -39.59
CA PHE A 501 -6.87 0.21 -40.08
C PHE A 501 -8.26 0.58 -40.60
N LYS A 502 -8.59 0.14 -41.81
CA LYS A 502 -9.97 0.15 -42.32
C LYS A 502 -10.39 -1.23 -42.81
N ASP A 503 -11.68 -1.50 -42.76
CA ASP A 503 -12.26 -2.66 -43.43
C ASP A 503 -12.40 -2.42 -44.96
N LYS A 504 -12.85 -3.46 -45.68
CA LYS A 504 -13.19 -3.40 -47.11
C LYS A 504 -14.26 -2.37 -47.52
N ASN A 505 -15.02 -1.82 -46.57
CA ASN A 505 -16.04 -0.78 -46.82
C ASN A 505 -15.47 0.64 -46.58
N GLY A 506 -14.26 0.75 -46.01
CA GLY A 506 -13.64 2.01 -45.62
C GLY A 506 -13.99 2.48 -44.20
N GLU A 507 -14.64 1.65 -43.38
CA GLU A 507 -14.93 1.95 -41.98
C GLU A 507 -13.69 1.73 -41.10
N ASN A 508 -13.46 2.60 -40.11
CA ASN A 508 -12.31 2.51 -39.23
C ASN A 508 -12.43 1.34 -38.24
N LEU A 509 -11.44 0.45 -38.24
CA LEU A 509 -11.30 -0.57 -37.21
C LEU A 509 -10.51 0.02 -36.02
N TYR A 510 -10.97 -0.21 -34.79
CA TYR A 510 -10.31 0.35 -33.61
C TYR A 510 -9.01 -0.39 -33.21
N HIS A 511 -8.09 0.37 -32.63
CA HIS A 511 -6.85 -0.14 -32.02
C HIS A 511 -7.09 -0.77 -30.65
N THR A 512 -6.37 -1.86 -30.37
CA THR A 512 -6.25 -2.48 -29.05
C THR A 512 -4.87 -2.20 -28.47
N LEU A 513 -4.84 -1.59 -27.29
CA LEU A 513 -3.61 -1.33 -26.51
C LEU A 513 -2.47 -0.62 -27.29
N TRP A 514 -2.80 0.08 -28.37
CA TRP A 514 -1.87 0.75 -29.30
C TRP A 514 -0.84 -0.20 -29.94
N VAL A 515 -1.19 -1.48 -30.09
CA VAL A 515 -0.34 -2.51 -30.74
C VAL A 515 -1.09 -3.27 -31.82
N SER A 516 -2.33 -3.75 -31.56
CA SER A 516 -3.17 -4.48 -32.53
C SER A 516 -2.40 -5.47 -33.41
N SER A 517 -1.80 -6.50 -32.80
CA SER A 517 -0.89 -7.43 -33.49
C SER A 517 -1.54 -8.61 -34.21
N PHE A 518 -2.88 -8.75 -34.19
CA PHE A 518 -3.57 -9.81 -34.94
C PHE A 518 -3.83 -9.38 -36.39
N THR A 519 -2.74 -9.08 -37.10
CA THR A 519 -2.67 -8.68 -38.51
C THR A 519 -1.21 -8.80 -38.97
N GLU A 520 -0.98 -9.07 -40.25
CA GLU A 520 0.38 -9.14 -40.84
C GLU A 520 1.17 -7.82 -40.67
N TYR A 521 0.47 -6.68 -40.64
CA TYR A 521 1.09 -5.35 -40.51
C TYR A 521 0.34 -4.52 -39.48
N THR A 522 1.08 -3.91 -38.55
CA THR A 522 0.55 -2.91 -37.62
C THR A 522 1.37 -1.62 -37.68
N VAL A 523 0.75 -0.51 -37.29
CA VAL A 523 1.39 0.81 -37.17
C VAL A 523 1.31 1.25 -35.71
N VAL A 524 2.47 1.51 -35.12
CA VAL A 524 2.60 1.93 -33.71
C VAL A 524 3.39 3.24 -33.59
N ASP A 525 3.07 4.06 -32.59
CA ASP A 525 3.91 5.21 -32.23
C ASP A 525 5.25 4.72 -31.65
N VAL A 526 6.36 5.34 -32.06
CA VAL A 526 7.74 4.96 -31.71
C VAL A 526 8.01 4.83 -30.20
N THR A 527 7.21 5.44 -29.33
CA THR A 527 7.30 5.22 -27.87
C THR A 527 6.87 3.83 -27.40
N HIS A 528 6.26 3.02 -28.26
CA HIS A 528 5.84 1.63 -28.01
C HIS A 528 6.85 0.61 -28.57
N VAL A 529 7.84 1.05 -29.33
CA VAL A 529 8.80 0.15 -30.01
C VAL A 529 9.98 -0.18 -29.09
N VAL A 530 10.42 -1.44 -29.08
CA VAL A 530 11.71 -1.84 -28.51
C VAL A 530 12.51 -2.57 -29.57
N LYS A 531 13.73 -2.10 -29.83
CA LYS A 531 14.68 -2.74 -30.74
C LYS A 531 15.35 -3.93 -30.06
N MET A 532 15.38 -5.07 -30.76
CA MET A 532 16.05 -6.29 -30.32
C MET A 532 17.42 -6.44 -31.00
N THR A 533 18.25 -7.35 -30.49
CA THR A 533 19.43 -7.83 -31.23
C THR A 533 18.99 -8.70 -32.42
N PRO A 534 19.65 -8.64 -33.59
CA PRO A 534 19.23 -9.37 -34.79
C PRO A 534 19.15 -10.90 -34.63
N ASP A 535 19.97 -11.46 -33.74
CA ASP A 535 20.06 -12.90 -33.50
C ASP A 535 19.12 -13.41 -32.38
N PHE A 536 18.27 -12.54 -31.81
CA PHE A 536 17.36 -12.93 -30.74
C PHE A 536 16.14 -13.70 -31.31
N PRO A 537 15.82 -14.91 -30.81
CA PRO A 537 14.71 -15.70 -31.36
C PRO A 537 13.36 -14.98 -31.26
N ILE A 538 12.66 -14.91 -32.40
CA ILE A 538 11.49 -14.04 -32.59
C ILE A 538 10.28 -14.50 -31.75
N ASP A 539 10.13 -15.81 -31.55
CA ASP A 539 9.14 -16.42 -30.67
C ASP A 539 9.33 -15.94 -29.22
N LYS A 540 10.56 -15.99 -28.71
CA LYS A 540 10.91 -15.50 -27.37
C LYS A 540 10.75 -13.98 -27.25
N ALA A 541 11.03 -13.24 -28.32
CA ALA A 541 10.89 -11.78 -28.35
C ALA A 541 9.44 -11.36 -28.06
N SER A 542 8.45 -12.08 -28.62
CA SER A 542 7.03 -11.80 -28.39
C SER A 542 6.61 -11.91 -26.92
N LEU A 543 7.18 -12.88 -26.18
CA LEU A 543 6.89 -13.12 -24.76
C LEU A 543 7.29 -11.95 -23.85
N LEU A 544 8.32 -11.21 -24.22
CA LEU A 544 8.82 -10.05 -23.48
C LEU A 544 7.94 -8.80 -23.65
N SER A 545 6.97 -8.82 -24.58
CA SER A 545 6.07 -7.69 -24.85
C SER A 545 5.04 -7.43 -23.74
N CYS A 546 4.52 -8.47 -23.06
CA CYS A 546 3.58 -8.30 -21.95
C CYS A 546 3.82 -9.28 -20.79
N GLY A 547 3.38 -10.54 -20.90
CA GLY A 547 3.17 -11.44 -19.77
C GLY A 547 4.43 -11.76 -18.95
N VAL A 548 5.54 -12.11 -19.62
CA VAL A 548 6.76 -12.54 -18.93
C VAL A 548 7.46 -11.35 -18.26
N SER A 549 7.66 -10.26 -19.01
CA SER A 549 8.20 -8.99 -18.47
C SER A 549 7.37 -8.47 -17.28
N THR A 550 6.04 -8.63 -17.32
CA THR A 550 5.16 -8.24 -16.20
C THR A 550 5.51 -8.98 -14.90
N GLY A 551 5.71 -10.31 -14.95
CA GLY A 551 6.05 -11.09 -13.77
C GLY A 551 7.48 -10.85 -13.26
N LEU A 552 8.46 -10.83 -14.17
CA LEU A 552 9.86 -10.55 -13.84
C LEU A 552 10.04 -9.17 -13.19
N GLY A 553 9.50 -8.13 -13.82
CA GLY A 553 9.54 -6.77 -13.30
C GLY A 553 8.82 -6.63 -11.95
N ALA A 554 7.69 -7.29 -11.78
CA ALA A 554 6.95 -7.27 -10.52
C ALA A 554 7.80 -7.81 -9.35
N ALA A 555 8.51 -8.92 -9.56
CA ALA A 555 9.42 -9.46 -8.55
C ALA A 555 10.64 -8.55 -8.31
N TRP A 556 11.26 -8.01 -9.37
CA TRP A 556 12.54 -7.31 -9.26
C TRP A 556 12.45 -5.83 -8.90
N LYS A 557 11.46 -5.11 -9.45
CA LYS A 557 11.37 -3.64 -9.41
C LYS A 557 10.30 -3.14 -8.43
N ILE A 558 9.17 -3.84 -8.34
CA ILE A 558 8.00 -3.43 -7.54
C ILE A 558 8.04 -4.05 -6.14
N ALA A 559 8.00 -5.38 -6.05
CA ALA A 559 8.21 -6.10 -4.80
C ALA A 559 9.62 -5.83 -4.26
N GLN A 560 10.61 -5.92 -5.17
CA GLN A 560 12.03 -5.99 -4.86
C GLN A 560 12.29 -7.16 -3.90
N VAL A 561 11.96 -8.38 -4.36
CA VAL A 561 12.12 -9.62 -3.57
C VAL A 561 13.53 -9.72 -3.00
N GLU A 562 13.64 -9.95 -1.70
CA GLU A 562 14.91 -10.04 -0.99
C GLU A 562 15.40 -11.50 -0.90
N GLN A 563 16.72 -11.66 -0.81
CA GLN A 563 17.34 -12.97 -0.69
C GLN A 563 16.89 -13.63 0.62
N GLY A 564 16.47 -14.89 0.54
CA GLY A 564 15.95 -15.65 1.68
C GLY A 564 14.46 -15.42 1.97
N SER A 565 13.79 -14.48 1.32
CA SER A 565 12.36 -14.21 1.57
C SER A 565 11.41 -15.31 1.10
N THR A 566 10.21 -15.31 1.68
CA THR A 566 9.08 -16.14 1.32
C THR A 566 8.14 -15.42 0.34
N VAL A 567 7.71 -16.12 -0.70
CA VAL A 567 6.85 -15.60 -1.77
C VAL A 567 5.63 -16.50 -1.95
N ALA A 568 4.43 -15.92 -2.09
CA ALA A 568 3.21 -16.63 -2.46
C ALA A 568 2.57 -16.05 -3.73
N ILE A 569 2.15 -16.90 -4.66
CA ILE A 569 1.71 -16.52 -6.01
C ILE A 569 0.33 -17.11 -6.30
N PHE A 570 -0.66 -16.23 -6.44
CA PHE A 570 -2.06 -16.58 -6.70
C PHE A 570 -2.32 -16.55 -8.21
N GLY A 571 -2.46 -17.75 -8.80
CA GLY A 571 -2.66 -17.96 -10.24
C GLY A 571 -1.36 -18.29 -10.98
N LEU A 572 -1.12 -19.57 -11.22
CA LEU A 572 0.02 -20.09 -11.98
C LEU A 572 -0.27 -20.09 -13.50
N GLY A 573 -0.66 -18.92 -14.02
CA GLY A 573 -0.59 -18.61 -15.45
C GLY A 573 0.79 -18.04 -15.83
N ALA A 574 0.98 -17.63 -17.07
CA ALA A 574 2.27 -17.09 -17.54
C ALA A 574 2.83 -15.93 -16.68
N VAL A 575 1.97 -15.00 -16.22
CA VAL A 575 2.40 -13.91 -15.32
C VAL A 575 2.89 -14.46 -13.97
N GLY A 576 2.14 -15.38 -13.35
CA GLY A 576 2.53 -15.98 -12.06
C GLY A 576 3.78 -16.86 -12.16
N LEU A 577 3.96 -17.60 -13.25
CA LEU A 577 5.19 -18.35 -13.50
C LEU A 577 6.39 -17.43 -13.76
N ALA A 578 6.19 -16.27 -14.40
CA ALA A 578 7.23 -15.25 -14.53
C ALA A 578 7.53 -14.51 -13.21
N VAL A 579 6.55 -14.38 -12.29
CA VAL A 579 6.81 -13.96 -10.90
C VAL A 579 7.66 -15.00 -10.17
N ALA A 580 7.36 -16.29 -10.32
CA ALA A 580 8.15 -17.37 -9.71
C ALA A 580 9.60 -17.33 -10.19
N GLU A 581 9.79 -17.23 -11.51
CA GLU A 581 11.10 -17.10 -12.15
C GLU A 581 11.86 -15.84 -11.68
N GLY A 582 11.17 -14.70 -11.59
CA GLY A 582 11.72 -13.46 -11.05
C GLY A 582 12.13 -13.59 -9.58
N ALA A 583 11.33 -14.27 -8.75
CA ALA A 583 11.64 -14.52 -7.35
C ALA A 583 12.79 -15.54 -7.16
N ARG A 584 12.86 -16.58 -8.01
CA ARG A 584 13.99 -17.53 -8.09
C ARG A 584 15.30 -16.78 -8.36
N LEU A 585 15.29 -15.90 -9.36
CA LEU A 585 16.46 -15.09 -9.73
C LEU A 585 16.85 -14.03 -8.68
N ARG A 586 15.97 -13.76 -7.69
CA ARG A 586 16.27 -12.93 -6.51
C ARG A 586 16.71 -13.72 -5.28
N GLY A 587 16.76 -15.06 -5.38
CA GLY A 587 17.15 -15.93 -4.28
C GLY A 587 16.12 -16.02 -3.15
N ALA A 588 14.82 -15.93 -3.47
CA ALA A 588 13.75 -16.30 -2.52
C ALA A 588 13.96 -17.73 -2.01
N SER A 589 13.78 -17.97 -0.71
CA SER A 589 14.00 -19.29 -0.09
C SER A 589 12.83 -20.26 -0.28
N LYS A 590 11.63 -19.71 -0.45
CA LYS A 590 10.37 -20.43 -0.60
C LYS A 590 9.46 -19.67 -1.55
N ILE A 591 8.94 -20.36 -2.56
CA ILE A 591 8.03 -19.83 -3.57
C ILE A 591 6.81 -20.75 -3.64
N ILE A 592 5.70 -20.31 -3.04
CA ILE A 592 4.45 -21.05 -2.89
C ILE A 592 3.52 -20.71 -4.05
N GLY A 593 3.19 -21.70 -4.89
CA GLY A 593 2.18 -21.56 -5.93
C GLY A 593 0.77 -21.86 -5.42
N VAL A 594 -0.22 -21.03 -5.76
CA VAL A 594 -1.64 -21.26 -5.46
C VAL A 594 -2.43 -21.33 -6.77
N ASP A 595 -2.99 -22.50 -7.09
CA ASP A 595 -3.83 -22.70 -8.28
C ASP A 595 -4.82 -23.86 -8.08
N LEU A 596 -5.84 -23.95 -8.94
CA LEU A 596 -6.84 -25.02 -8.92
C LEU A 596 -6.38 -26.28 -9.67
N ASN A 597 -5.44 -26.17 -10.63
CA ASN A 597 -4.87 -27.32 -11.32
C ASN A 597 -3.51 -27.73 -10.69
N PRO A 598 -3.40 -28.91 -10.06
CA PRO A 598 -2.12 -29.39 -9.50
C PRO A 598 -1.04 -29.69 -10.55
N GLU A 599 -1.39 -29.97 -11.81
CA GLU A 599 -0.41 -30.21 -12.89
C GLU A 599 0.51 -29.01 -13.12
N LYS A 600 0.01 -27.79 -12.84
CA LYS A 600 0.80 -26.56 -12.92
C LYS A 600 1.94 -26.50 -11.91
N PHE A 601 1.92 -27.30 -10.84
CA PHE A 601 3.06 -27.38 -9.92
C PHE A 601 4.26 -28.04 -10.58
N GLU A 602 4.06 -29.13 -11.34
CA GLU A 602 5.15 -29.82 -12.05
C GLU A 602 5.78 -28.95 -13.15
N ILE A 603 4.98 -28.06 -13.76
CA ILE A 603 5.51 -27.02 -14.65
C ILE A 603 6.23 -25.94 -13.83
N GLY A 604 5.61 -25.44 -12.76
CA GLY A 604 6.12 -24.35 -11.93
C GLY A 604 7.43 -24.65 -11.19
N LYS A 605 7.74 -25.91 -10.89
CA LYS A 605 9.07 -26.33 -10.39
C LYS A 605 10.21 -25.89 -11.33
N LYS A 606 9.97 -25.85 -12.65
CA LYS A 606 10.94 -25.36 -13.66
C LYS A 606 11.18 -23.85 -13.59
N PHE A 607 10.36 -23.12 -12.83
CA PHE A 607 10.45 -21.69 -12.54
C PHE A 607 10.70 -21.42 -11.05
N GLY A 608 11.10 -22.45 -10.28
CA GLY A 608 11.50 -22.31 -8.88
C GLY A 608 10.40 -22.46 -7.83
N LEU A 609 9.17 -22.91 -8.16
CA LEU A 609 8.18 -23.24 -7.12
C LEU A 609 8.71 -24.34 -6.18
N THR A 610 8.66 -24.06 -4.87
CA THR A 610 9.08 -24.99 -3.80
C THR A 610 7.89 -25.70 -3.17
N ASP A 611 6.75 -25.01 -3.03
CA ASP A 611 5.54 -25.46 -2.36
C ASP A 611 4.32 -25.19 -3.28
N PHE A 612 3.23 -25.94 -3.08
CA PHE A 612 1.98 -25.74 -3.82
C PHE A 612 0.76 -25.92 -2.92
N ILE A 613 -0.27 -25.11 -3.16
CA ILE A 613 -1.56 -25.16 -2.46
C ILE A 613 -2.67 -25.18 -3.51
N ASN A 614 -3.54 -26.19 -3.44
CA ASN A 614 -4.84 -26.16 -4.12
C ASN A 614 -5.93 -25.75 -3.09
N PRO A 615 -6.58 -24.59 -3.24
CA PRO A 615 -7.61 -24.13 -2.30
C PRO A 615 -8.74 -25.14 -2.05
N THR A 616 -9.06 -26.01 -3.02
CA THR A 616 -10.15 -27.00 -2.87
C THR A 616 -9.76 -28.21 -2.01
N THR A 617 -8.48 -28.40 -1.69
CA THR A 617 -7.96 -29.54 -0.92
C THR A 617 -7.42 -29.15 0.46
N CYS A 618 -7.64 -27.91 0.91
CA CYS A 618 -7.16 -27.42 2.22
C CYS A 618 -8.00 -27.90 3.43
N GLY A 619 -9.07 -28.66 3.20
CA GLY A 619 -9.99 -29.11 4.25
C GLY A 619 -10.75 -27.94 4.87
N GLU A 620 -10.76 -27.86 6.20
CA GLU A 620 -11.37 -26.74 6.94
C GLU A 620 -10.50 -25.46 6.97
N LYS A 621 -9.24 -25.54 6.51
CA LYS A 621 -8.33 -24.38 6.51
C LYS A 621 -8.51 -23.53 5.24
N SER A 622 -8.53 -22.21 5.40
CA SER A 622 -8.36 -21.29 4.28
C SER A 622 -6.93 -21.33 3.74
N THR A 623 -6.76 -20.99 2.46
CA THR A 623 -5.46 -20.77 1.80
C THR A 623 -4.52 -19.89 2.66
N SER A 624 -5.06 -18.84 3.28
CA SER A 624 -4.27 -17.90 4.08
C SER A 624 -3.72 -18.51 5.38
N GLN A 625 -4.44 -19.45 6.00
CA GLN A 625 -3.98 -20.18 7.18
C GLN A 625 -2.84 -21.14 6.80
N VAL A 626 -3.01 -21.88 5.69
CA VAL A 626 -1.96 -22.79 5.17
C VAL A 626 -0.69 -22.01 4.82
N ILE A 627 -0.80 -20.83 4.18
CA ILE A 627 0.37 -19.97 3.91
C ILE A 627 1.02 -19.51 5.22
N LYS A 628 0.25 -19.03 6.21
CA LYS A 628 0.78 -18.58 7.51
C LYS A 628 1.52 -19.68 8.28
N GLU A 629 1.05 -20.92 8.20
CA GLU A 629 1.73 -22.09 8.75
C GLU A 629 3.03 -22.42 8.00
N LEU A 630 3.03 -22.35 6.66
CA LEU A 630 4.20 -22.65 5.82
C LEU A 630 5.31 -21.57 5.83
N THR A 631 5.06 -20.40 6.40
CA THR A 631 5.92 -19.19 6.29
C THR A 631 6.26 -18.50 7.62
N ASP A 632 5.85 -19.06 8.76
CA ASP A 632 5.95 -18.40 10.08
C ASP A 632 5.22 -17.03 10.06
N ASN A 633 3.88 -17.07 10.17
CA ASN A 633 3.00 -15.89 10.24
C ASN A 633 2.91 -15.00 8.97
N GLY A 634 2.99 -15.61 7.79
CA GLY A 634 2.61 -15.01 6.51
C GLY A 634 3.78 -14.77 5.55
N ALA A 635 3.49 -14.74 4.25
CA ALA A 635 4.52 -14.56 3.23
C ALA A 635 5.00 -13.11 3.18
N ASP A 636 6.30 -12.91 2.96
CA ASP A 636 6.91 -11.57 2.89
C ASP A 636 6.42 -10.80 1.64
N TYR A 637 6.19 -11.53 0.55
CA TYR A 637 5.58 -11.01 -0.68
C TYR A 637 4.45 -11.92 -1.18
N CYS A 638 3.29 -11.34 -1.45
CA CYS A 638 2.16 -12.00 -2.11
C CYS A 638 1.90 -11.36 -3.48
N PHE A 639 1.66 -12.16 -4.51
CA PHE A 639 1.37 -11.69 -5.88
C PHE A 639 0.03 -12.23 -6.36
N GLU A 640 -0.88 -11.35 -6.79
CA GLU A 640 -2.15 -11.72 -7.41
C GLU A 640 -2.05 -11.56 -8.94
N CYS A 641 -2.29 -12.66 -9.66
CA CYS A 641 -2.00 -12.76 -11.09
C CYS A 641 -3.22 -13.16 -11.96
N ILE A 642 -4.44 -13.16 -11.41
CA ILE A 642 -5.68 -13.55 -12.12
C ILE A 642 -6.60 -12.34 -12.37
N GLY A 643 -6.73 -11.43 -11.41
CA GLY A 643 -7.61 -10.25 -11.49
C GLY A 643 -8.94 -10.42 -10.75
N LEU A 644 -9.02 -11.31 -9.76
CA LEU A 644 -10.24 -11.54 -8.96
C LEU A 644 -10.11 -10.93 -7.57
N THR A 645 -11.03 -10.04 -7.18
CA THR A 645 -10.98 -9.32 -5.90
C THR A 645 -10.94 -10.23 -4.67
N ALA A 646 -11.59 -11.41 -4.73
CA ALA A 646 -11.47 -12.44 -3.69
C ALA A 646 -10.04 -12.96 -3.52
N LEU A 647 -9.30 -13.15 -4.62
CA LEU A 647 -7.90 -13.58 -4.59
C LEU A 647 -6.95 -12.44 -4.21
N MET A 648 -7.30 -11.19 -4.53
CA MET A 648 -6.59 -10.00 -4.04
C MET A 648 -6.71 -9.91 -2.51
N GLN A 649 -7.90 -10.18 -1.97
CA GLN A 649 -8.14 -10.23 -0.53
C GLN A 649 -7.46 -11.44 0.13
N ASP A 650 -7.48 -12.63 -0.48
CA ASP A 650 -6.74 -13.79 0.03
C ASP A 650 -5.22 -13.53 0.04
N ALA A 651 -4.67 -12.93 -1.01
CA ALA A 651 -3.26 -12.54 -1.08
C ALA A 651 -2.89 -11.54 0.02
N PHE A 652 -3.70 -10.49 0.20
CA PHE A 652 -3.55 -9.54 1.30
C PHE A 652 -3.64 -10.22 2.68
N THR A 653 -4.62 -11.10 2.88
CA THR A 653 -4.83 -11.84 4.12
C THR A 653 -3.66 -12.79 4.43
N SER A 654 -3.01 -13.33 3.39
CA SER A 654 -1.87 -14.27 3.46
C SER A 654 -0.51 -13.59 3.65
N SER A 655 -0.41 -12.30 3.34
CA SER A 655 0.83 -11.53 3.55
C SER A 655 1.14 -11.35 5.05
N ARG A 656 2.44 -11.27 5.36
CA ARG A 656 2.97 -11.01 6.71
C ARG A 656 2.47 -9.67 7.25
N LYS A 657 2.24 -9.57 8.56
CA LYS A 657 2.03 -8.27 9.23
C LYS A 657 3.32 -7.41 9.18
N ASP A 658 3.19 -6.11 9.38
CA ASP A 658 4.25 -5.10 9.55
C ASP A 658 5.15 -4.84 8.33
N THR A 659 5.49 -5.87 7.55
CA THR A 659 6.39 -5.77 6.39
C THR A 659 5.90 -6.47 5.12
N GLY A 660 4.76 -7.18 5.18
CA GLY A 660 4.23 -7.91 4.03
C GLY A 660 3.75 -6.99 2.91
N LYS A 661 4.20 -7.26 1.68
CA LYS A 661 3.75 -6.56 0.48
C LYS A 661 2.82 -7.45 -0.35
N THR A 662 1.67 -6.91 -0.75
CA THR A 662 0.77 -7.54 -1.72
C THR A 662 0.85 -6.79 -3.05
N ILE A 663 1.27 -7.48 -4.11
CA ILE A 663 1.48 -6.94 -5.45
C ILE A 663 0.35 -7.42 -6.37
N LEU A 664 -0.44 -6.51 -6.91
CA LEU A 664 -1.54 -6.81 -7.82
C LEU A 664 -1.10 -6.64 -9.27
N LEU A 665 -1.11 -7.75 -10.02
CA LEU A 665 -0.78 -7.82 -11.46
C LEU A 665 -2.00 -8.22 -12.29
N GLY A 666 -2.90 -9.01 -11.71
CA GLY A 666 -4.20 -9.29 -12.29
C GLY A 666 -5.04 -8.02 -12.44
N ILE A 667 -5.71 -7.89 -13.59
CA ILE A 667 -6.58 -6.74 -13.89
C ILE A 667 -8.03 -7.17 -13.67
N GLU A 668 -8.68 -6.58 -12.67
CA GLU A 668 -10.14 -6.69 -12.50
C GLU A 668 -10.82 -5.95 -13.67
N MET A 669 -11.76 -6.62 -14.34
CA MET A 669 -12.46 -6.10 -15.53
C MET A 669 -13.98 -6.28 -15.50
N HIS A 670 -14.57 -6.62 -14.35
CA HIS A 670 -16.02 -6.72 -14.15
C HIS A 670 -16.58 -5.57 -13.31
N GLY A 671 -15.73 -4.66 -12.82
CA GLY A 671 -16.09 -3.50 -12.01
C GLY A 671 -16.20 -3.80 -10.52
N ALA A 672 -15.78 -4.97 -10.06
CA ALA A 672 -15.81 -5.33 -8.65
C ALA A 672 -14.77 -4.49 -7.85
N PRO A 673 -15.18 -3.75 -6.80
CA PRO A 673 -14.23 -3.06 -5.94
C PRO A 673 -13.44 -4.04 -5.08
N LEU A 674 -12.16 -3.75 -4.85
CA LEU A 674 -11.40 -4.38 -3.79
C LEU A 674 -11.82 -3.76 -2.45
N SER A 675 -12.42 -4.57 -1.58
CA SER A 675 -13.01 -4.16 -0.30
C SER A 675 -12.13 -4.61 0.86
N ILE A 676 -11.29 -3.69 1.36
CA ILE A 676 -10.31 -3.97 2.44
C ILE A 676 -10.85 -3.43 3.77
N SER A 677 -10.60 -4.14 4.87
CA SER A 677 -10.80 -3.61 6.22
C SER A 677 -9.78 -2.50 6.50
N PRO A 678 -10.18 -1.23 6.71
CA PRO A 678 -9.24 -0.16 7.04
C PRO A 678 -8.51 -0.46 8.36
N LEU A 679 -9.24 -1.06 9.31
CA LEU A 679 -8.71 -1.47 10.60
C LEU A 679 -7.65 -2.57 10.45
N GLU A 680 -7.84 -3.60 9.61
CA GLU A 680 -6.75 -4.58 9.36
C GLU A 680 -5.55 -3.91 8.66
N LEU A 681 -5.81 -3.07 7.65
CA LEU A 681 -4.75 -2.40 6.89
C LEU A 681 -3.84 -1.53 7.79
N VAL A 682 -4.44 -0.79 8.73
CA VAL A 682 -3.71 0.02 9.72
C VAL A 682 -3.08 -0.84 10.79
N LEU A 683 -3.86 -1.66 11.52
CA LEU A 683 -3.37 -2.47 12.65
C LEU A 683 -2.26 -3.45 12.24
N ALA A 684 -2.37 -4.07 11.06
CA ALA A 684 -1.40 -5.05 10.58
C ALA A 684 -0.25 -4.45 9.76
N GLY A 685 -0.19 -3.13 9.55
CA GLY A 685 0.92 -2.44 8.86
C GLY A 685 1.20 -2.90 7.42
N LYS A 686 0.22 -3.54 6.76
CA LYS A 686 0.40 -4.17 5.43
C LYS A 686 0.41 -3.15 4.29
N THR A 687 1.20 -3.41 3.26
CA THR A 687 1.20 -2.63 2.01
C THR A 687 0.53 -3.38 0.87
N ILE A 688 -0.32 -2.69 0.10
CA ILE A 688 -0.84 -3.14 -1.20
C ILE A 688 -0.33 -2.20 -2.29
N THR A 689 0.21 -2.75 -3.37
CA THR A 689 0.58 -1.98 -4.58
C THR A 689 0.12 -2.72 -5.82
N GLY A 690 -0.40 -2.01 -6.81
CA GLY A 690 -0.61 -2.61 -8.14
C GLY A 690 0.51 -2.23 -9.11
N SER A 691 0.63 -2.99 -10.21
CA SER A 691 1.74 -2.81 -11.15
C SER A 691 1.39 -3.20 -12.59
N MET A 692 1.06 -2.20 -13.41
CA MET A 692 0.98 -2.33 -14.87
C MET A 692 2.36 -2.66 -15.46
N PHE A 693 2.42 -3.76 -16.21
CA PHE A 693 3.63 -4.22 -16.90
C PHE A 693 4.84 -4.36 -15.96
N GLY A 694 4.65 -4.86 -14.73
CA GLY A 694 5.74 -5.16 -13.79
C GLY A 694 6.60 -3.96 -13.35
N GLY A 695 6.19 -2.70 -13.60
CA GLY A 695 7.09 -1.55 -13.46
C GLY A 695 8.23 -1.50 -14.50
N VAL A 696 8.18 -2.35 -15.53
CA VAL A 696 9.16 -2.45 -16.62
C VAL A 696 9.08 -1.22 -17.51
N LYS A 697 10.23 -0.60 -17.77
CA LYS A 697 10.48 0.41 -18.81
C LYS A 697 10.99 -0.32 -20.04
N ALA A 698 10.09 -0.59 -20.98
CA ALA A 698 10.32 -1.47 -22.13
C ALA A 698 11.71 -1.31 -22.79
N LYS A 699 12.06 -0.08 -23.22
CA LYS A 699 13.33 0.26 -23.91
C LYS A 699 14.61 0.07 -23.09
N VAL A 700 14.52 -0.16 -21.78
CA VAL A 700 15.67 -0.34 -20.87
C VAL A 700 15.72 -1.77 -20.33
N ASP A 701 14.59 -2.29 -19.88
CA ASP A 701 14.52 -3.55 -19.13
C ASP A 701 14.37 -4.79 -20.04
N ILE A 702 13.70 -4.70 -21.20
CA ILE A 702 13.56 -5.83 -22.13
C ILE A 702 14.92 -6.29 -22.69
N PRO A 703 15.84 -5.39 -23.10
CA PRO A 703 17.20 -5.78 -23.47
C PRO A 703 17.97 -6.50 -22.35
N ILE A 704 17.69 -6.18 -21.08
CA ILE A 704 18.29 -6.87 -19.93
C ILE A 704 17.74 -8.31 -19.84
N PHE A 705 16.42 -8.48 -19.87
CA PHE A 705 15.79 -9.81 -19.88
C PHE A 705 16.25 -10.66 -21.08
N ALA A 706 16.42 -10.04 -22.25
CA ALA A 706 16.94 -10.69 -23.45
C ALA A 706 18.38 -11.20 -23.25
N ASN A 707 19.29 -10.38 -22.73
CA ASN A 707 20.65 -10.80 -22.41
C ASN A 707 20.68 -11.94 -21.37
N GLN A 708 19.77 -11.92 -20.39
CA GLN A 708 19.69 -12.97 -19.38
C GLN A 708 19.13 -14.30 -19.93
N TYR A 709 18.29 -14.26 -20.96
CA TYR A 709 17.93 -15.46 -21.72
C TYR A 709 19.16 -16.01 -22.49
N LEU A 710 19.89 -15.15 -23.20
CA LEU A 710 21.10 -15.53 -23.94
C LEU A 710 22.22 -16.09 -23.03
N ASN A 711 22.30 -15.60 -21.78
CA ASN A 711 23.21 -16.13 -20.76
C ASN A 711 22.74 -17.45 -20.11
N ASN A 712 21.54 -17.95 -20.44
CA ASN A 712 20.89 -19.09 -19.77
C ASN A 712 20.53 -18.85 -18.29
N GLU A 713 20.42 -17.58 -17.86
CA GLU A 713 19.95 -17.21 -16.51
C GLU A 713 18.42 -17.32 -16.42
N LEU A 714 17.73 -16.85 -17.47
CA LEU A 714 16.27 -16.75 -17.57
C LEU A 714 15.69 -17.85 -18.49
N ASN A 715 14.66 -18.54 -18.02
CA ASN A 715 13.94 -19.57 -18.79
C ASN A 715 12.76 -18.96 -19.58
N LEU A 716 12.95 -18.68 -20.87
CA LEU A 716 11.83 -18.28 -21.76
C LEU A 716 11.16 -19.47 -22.46
N ASP A 717 11.89 -20.55 -22.75
CA ASP A 717 11.37 -21.73 -23.45
C ASP A 717 10.19 -22.38 -22.73
N GLY A 718 10.24 -22.48 -21.39
CA GLY A 718 9.20 -23.14 -20.59
C GLY A 718 7.81 -22.48 -20.63
N PHE A 719 7.68 -21.27 -21.20
CA PHE A 719 6.39 -20.60 -21.35
C PHE A 719 5.62 -21.05 -22.60
N ILE A 720 6.33 -21.43 -23.67
CA ILE A 720 5.70 -21.84 -24.93
C ILE A 720 5.17 -23.26 -24.76
N THR A 721 3.86 -23.41 -24.95
CA THR A 721 3.16 -24.70 -24.81
C THR A 721 2.49 -25.16 -26.11
N HIS A 722 2.20 -24.22 -27.00
CA HIS A 722 1.47 -24.44 -28.24
C HIS A 722 1.98 -23.50 -29.32
N GLU A 723 1.89 -23.93 -30.57
CA GLU A 723 2.11 -23.09 -31.75
C GLU A 723 0.97 -23.33 -32.75
N VAL A 724 0.53 -22.28 -33.44
CA VAL A 724 -0.48 -22.32 -34.50
C VAL A 724 -0.12 -21.32 -35.62
N ASN A 725 -0.76 -21.47 -36.77
CA ASN A 725 -0.73 -20.45 -37.84
C ASN A 725 -1.83 -19.40 -37.57
N PHE A 726 -1.73 -18.22 -38.21
CA PHE A 726 -2.70 -17.13 -38.05
C PHE A 726 -4.14 -17.53 -38.45
N GLU A 727 -4.31 -18.39 -39.46
CA GLU A 727 -5.60 -19.00 -39.85
C GLU A 727 -6.31 -19.71 -38.68
N ASP A 728 -5.54 -20.29 -37.76
CA ASP A 728 -5.99 -21.08 -36.62
C ASP A 728 -6.24 -20.20 -35.36
N ILE A 729 -6.26 -18.86 -35.45
CA ILE A 729 -6.25 -17.97 -34.27
C ILE A 729 -7.38 -18.22 -33.26
N ASN A 730 -8.60 -18.57 -33.71
CA ASN A 730 -9.70 -18.91 -32.81
C ASN A 730 -9.39 -20.15 -31.94
N LYS A 731 -8.63 -21.12 -32.45
CA LYS A 731 -8.17 -22.30 -31.68
C LYS A 731 -7.12 -21.94 -30.62
N ALA A 732 -6.36 -20.85 -30.80
CA ALA A 732 -5.54 -20.30 -29.71
C ALA A 732 -6.40 -19.70 -28.58
N PHE A 733 -7.52 -19.04 -28.94
CA PHE A 733 -8.52 -18.56 -27.97
C PHE A 733 -9.17 -19.74 -27.22
N ASP A 734 -9.59 -20.79 -27.92
CA ASP A 734 -10.16 -22.01 -27.32
C ASP A 734 -9.18 -22.66 -26.33
N LEU A 735 -7.90 -22.77 -26.70
CA LEU A 735 -6.85 -23.34 -25.84
C LEU A 735 -6.59 -22.51 -24.57
N LEU A 736 -6.74 -21.19 -24.64
CA LEU A 736 -6.59 -20.29 -23.50
C LEU A 736 -7.84 -20.29 -22.60
N GLU A 737 -9.05 -20.25 -23.17
CA GLU A 737 -10.32 -20.35 -22.44
C GLU A 737 -10.44 -21.72 -21.73
N ALA A 738 -10.07 -22.81 -22.40
CA ALA A 738 -9.97 -24.14 -21.81
C ALA A 738 -8.81 -24.30 -20.81
N ARG A 739 -8.00 -23.25 -20.59
CA ARG A 739 -6.83 -23.20 -19.68
C ARG A 739 -5.76 -24.26 -19.97
N LYS A 740 -5.65 -24.70 -21.24
CA LYS A 740 -4.68 -25.71 -21.70
C LYS A 740 -3.35 -25.11 -22.16
N SER A 741 -3.34 -23.82 -22.53
CA SER A 741 -2.14 -23.11 -22.96
C SER A 741 -1.64 -22.13 -21.90
N LEU A 742 -0.31 -22.05 -21.70
CA LEU A 742 0.34 -20.99 -20.93
C LEU A 742 0.67 -19.81 -21.84
N ARG A 743 1.39 -20.10 -22.93
CA ARG A 743 1.47 -19.29 -24.14
C ARG A 743 1.30 -20.16 -25.38
N CYS A 744 0.55 -19.60 -26.33
CA CYS A 744 0.45 -20.05 -27.71
C CYS A 744 1.14 -19.01 -28.59
N ILE A 745 2.08 -19.43 -29.44
CA ILE A 745 2.63 -18.58 -30.50
C ILE A 745 1.76 -18.76 -31.75
N ILE A 746 1.39 -17.63 -32.35
CA ILE A 746 0.62 -17.53 -33.60
C ILE A 746 1.58 -16.98 -34.65
N TRP A 747 1.95 -17.82 -35.62
CA TRP A 747 2.83 -17.46 -36.73
C TRP A 747 2.02 -16.82 -37.87
N MET A 748 2.52 -15.71 -38.42
CA MET A 748 1.93 -15.10 -39.63
C MET A 748 2.37 -15.86 -40.87
N ASP A 749 3.66 -16.19 -40.92
CA ASP A 749 4.35 -17.07 -41.88
C ASP A 749 5.53 -17.69 -41.12
N LYS A 750 5.92 -18.95 -41.38
CA LYS A 750 6.80 -19.74 -40.49
C LYS A 750 8.03 -20.34 -41.17
#